data_AF-A0A3A4WN94-F1
#
_entry.id   AF-A0A3A4WN94-F1
#
_cell.length_a   1.000
_cell.length_b   1.000
_cell.length_c   1.000
_cell.angle_alpha   90.00
_cell.angle_beta   90.00
_cell.angle_gamma   90.00
#
_symmetry.space_group_name_H-M   'P 1'
#
loop_
_entity.id
_entity.type
_entity.pdbx_description
1 polymer ?
#
loop_
_entity_poly.entity_id
_entity_poly.type
_entity_poly.pdbx_seq_one_letter_code
_entity_poly.pdbx_strand_id
1 'polypeptide(L)'
;MEDAPAVHIIDHPSVNALSDLYEGVRFMHRKHANVLKDCTLCHHRIPREEGDTYGMPATLQLLREKEIVPSGCAVCHGTPFNEKQLHTPGLKGAFHQLCMDCHQESEQVPHARGPVIHSAMVRGPIARTLDTRAPTDCLACHPRRVPDHKELVKLKESPDALSVTQNCLSCHAKEGEAILKTSHWNWQGPSPFTVGHEKRIDLGKRHTTINNFCINLNGNWERCTSCHIGYGWKDKDFDFADKSRIDCLVCHDTTKTYKKAPAGAGFPADGVDLLKVAQNVGRPDRSTCGTSCHFVGGGGDAVKHGDMNTNLEKPGGTCDVHMGTDGKGMNFKCQDCHKTRNHMISGRSIAVPAAEGDLSCQYCHTDDPHPEGSLLSQHLNRHTETVSCQTCHIPIYSKCRPTKVSWDWSTAGDDRTPEKDKYGKPVYDKMKGSFVWKESAKPDYYWYNGTVKRHLLGDRIEEEGTTELARPVGSIRDPASRIYPFKLHRGKQISDAVSKRLIVPKLWNGYWKHWDWNRAAKDGMAAAGLEYSGKYEFVETVMYWGITHEVMPKENALSCANCHIPLSKAPYCGTCHQEKEGLDFKNLSEKGIDFEALSRQGRDVRHLKNATDYIDFKALGYPGDPIATGGRFSRLPLAKVEADLPRTKTR
;
A
#
# COMPACT_ATOMS: atom_id res chain seq x y z
N MET A 1 -8.77 -1.56 23.54
CA MET A 1 -9.76 -2.54 24.06
C MET A 1 -10.00 -3.60 23.00
N GLU A 2 -9.86 -4.89 23.32
CA GLU A 2 -9.87 -5.99 22.32
C GLU A 2 -11.28 -6.34 21.78
N ASP A 3 -12.29 -6.05 22.58
CA ASP A 3 -13.72 -6.32 22.40
C ASP A 3 -14.42 -5.34 21.45
N ALA A 4 -13.79 -4.21 21.14
CA ALA A 4 -14.24 -3.27 20.13
C ALA A 4 -14.13 -3.87 18.71
N PRO A 5 -15.20 -3.84 17.87
CA PRO A 5 -15.09 -4.14 16.44
C PRO A 5 -13.98 -3.31 15.78
N ALA A 6 -13.26 -3.90 14.82
CA ALA A 6 -12.17 -3.21 14.13
C ALA A 6 -12.69 -1.99 13.35
N VAL A 7 -13.75 -2.21 12.57
CA VAL A 7 -14.41 -1.22 11.71
C VAL A 7 -15.92 -1.39 11.84
N HIS A 8 -16.65 -0.27 11.82
CA HIS A 8 -18.11 -0.22 11.76
C HIS A 8 -18.53 0.69 10.61
N ILE A 9 -19.59 0.35 9.89
CA ILE A 9 -20.15 1.24 8.86
C ILE A 9 -21.35 1.94 9.48
N ILE A 10 -21.24 3.26 9.62
CA ILE A 10 -22.34 4.11 10.07
C ILE A 10 -23.22 4.39 8.84
N ASP A 11 -24.26 3.58 8.69
CA ASP A 11 -25.29 3.73 7.67
C ASP A 11 -26.64 3.37 8.29
N HIS A 12 -27.58 4.32 8.30
CA HIS A 12 -28.90 4.13 8.90
C HIS A 12 -29.97 4.70 7.97
N PRO A 13 -31.07 3.96 7.70
CA PRO A 13 -32.11 4.40 6.75
C PRO A 13 -32.68 5.78 7.07
N SER A 14 -32.84 6.13 8.35
CA SER A 14 -33.37 7.44 8.74
C SER A 14 -32.44 8.62 8.40
N VAL A 15 -31.13 8.39 8.26
CA VAL A 15 -30.18 9.43 7.82
C VAL A 15 -30.37 9.74 6.34
N ASN A 16 -30.70 8.72 5.54
CA ASN A 16 -30.85 8.83 4.09
C ASN A 16 -32.29 9.15 3.65
N ALA A 17 -33.26 9.14 4.57
CA ALA A 17 -34.67 9.31 4.25
C ALA A 17 -35.01 10.66 3.60
N LEU A 18 -34.27 11.73 3.92
CA LEU A 18 -34.48 13.08 3.35
C LEU A 18 -33.46 13.48 2.29
N SER A 19 -32.25 12.92 2.33
CA SER A 19 -31.15 13.30 1.45
C SER A 19 -30.13 12.18 1.37
N ASP A 20 -29.85 11.73 0.15
CA ASP A 20 -29.04 10.54 -0.11
C ASP A 20 -27.81 10.86 -0.99
N LEU A 21 -27.05 11.88 -0.59
CA LEU A 21 -25.94 12.42 -1.38
C LEU A 21 -24.61 11.69 -1.16
N TYR A 22 -24.50 10.96 -0.07
CA TYR A 22 -23.26 10.36 0.42
C TYR A 22 -23.45 8.88 0.75
N GLU A 23 -22.40 8.08 0.60
CA GLU A 23 -22.37 6.71 1.13
C GLU A 23 -22.12 6.75 2.66
N GLY A 24 -22.40 5.62 3.32
CA GLY A 24 -22.16 5.44 4.75
C GLY A 24 -20.68 5.63 5.15
N VAL A 25 -20.45 6.04 6.39
CA VAL A 25 -19.11 6.32 6.90
C VAL A 25 -18.46 5.04 7.42
N ARG A 26 -17.27 4.73 6.93
CA ARG A 26 -16.45 3.66 7.50
C ARG A 26 -15.72 4.17 8.75
N PHE A 27 -16.25 3.85 9.93
CA PHE A 27 -15.74 4.24 11.23
C PHE A 27 -14.71 3.23 11.78
N MET A 28 -13.49 3.70 12.03
CA MET A 28 -12.41 2.88 12.61
C MET A 28 -12.58 2.74 14.13
N HIS A 29 -13.56 1.94 14.55
CA HIS A 29 -14.01 1.86 15.95
C HIS A 29 -12.89 1.48 16.93
N ARG A 30 -12.09 0.44 16.61
CA ARG A 30 -10.98 0.02 17.49
C ARG A 30 -9.89 1.09 17.65
N LYS A 31 -9.64 1.90 16.61
CA LYS A 31 -8.70 3.03 16.70
C LYS A 31 -9.19 4.04 17.73
N HIS A 32 -10.46 4.45 17.62
CA HIS A 32 -11.06 5.40 18.56
C HIS A 32 -11.08 4.84 19.99
N ALA A 33 -11.45 3.57 20.17
CA ALA A 33 -11.40 2.91 21.48
C ALA A 33 -9.99 2.90 22.10
N ASN A 34 -8.95 2.74 21.28
CA ASN A 34 -7.55 2.77 21.75
C ASN A 34 -7.05 4.19 22.07
N VAL A 35 -7.47 5.19 21.30
CA VAL A 35 -7.08 6.59 21.51
C VAL A 35 -7.80 7.19 22.71
N LEU A 36 -9.12 7.02 22.77
CA LEU A 36 -9.95 7.63 23.81
C LEU A 36 -9.81 6.92 25.14
N LYS A 37 -9.64 5.59 25.14
CA LYS A 37 -9.63 4.70 26.31
C LYS A 37 -10.87 4.79 27.22
N ASP A 38 -11.78 5.73 26.94
CA ASP A 38 -13.09 5.90 27.56
C ASP A 38 -14.16 5.86 26.46
N CYS A 39 -14.79 4.70 26.31
CA CYS A 39 -15.84 4.49 25.33
C CYS A 39 -17.13 5.26 25.67
N THR A 40 -17.27 5.75 26.91
CA THR A 40 -18.46 6.50 27.35
C THR A 40 -18.55 7.90 26.75
N LEU A 41 -17.45 8.36 26.14
CA LEU A 41 -17.43 9.58 25.33
C LEU A 41 -18.22 9.43 24.02
N CYS A 42 -18.37 8.21 23.49
CA CYS A 42 -19.07 7.94 22.23
C CYS A 42 -20.39 7.16 22.42
N HIS A 43 -20.51 6.34 23.47
CA HIS A 43 -21.68 5.51 23.77
C HIS A 43 -22.15 5.66 25.22
N HIS A 44 -23.37 5.17 25.51
CA HIS A 44 -24.34 5.88 26.35
C HIS A 44 -24.08 5.93 27.85
N ARG A 45 -24.78 6.91 28.43
CA ARG A 45 -25.00 7.07 29.85
C ARG A 45 -26.26 6.32 30.28
N ILE A 46 -26.29 5.81 31.51
CA ILE A 46 -27.50 5.27 32.14
C ILE A 46 -28.07 6.31 33.11
N PRO A 47 -29.41 6.42 33.26
CA PRO A 47 -29.99 7.27 34.28
C PRO A 47 -29.51 6.83 35.67
N ARG A 48 -29.14 7.81 36.51
CA ARG A 48 -28.76 7.54 37.91
C ARG A 48 -29.98 7.17 38.74
N GLU A 49 -31.12 7.78 38.40
CA GLU A 49 -32.41 7.65 39.05
C GLU A 49 -33.54 7.94 38.06
N GLU A 50 -34.78 7.63 38.43
CA GLU A 50 -35.95 7.87 37.59
C GLU A 50 -36.11 9.38 37.31
N GLY A 51 -36.18 9.75 36.03
CA GLY A 51 -36.26 11.16 35.59
C GLY A 51 -34.92 11.85 35.34
N ASP A 52 -33.77 11.19 35.54
CA ASP A 52 -32.45 11.75 35.23
C ASP A 52 -32.21 11.85 33.73
N THR A 53 -32.20 13.08 33.20
CA THR A 53 -32.01 13.38 31.78
C THR A 53 -30.54 13.48 31.35
N TYR A 54 -29.60 13.54 32.30
CA TYR A 54 -28.18 13.69 32.04
C TYR A 54 -27.42 12.37 32.10
N GLY A 55 -27.84 11.48 33.00
CA GLY A 55 -27.28 10.14 33.19
C GLY A 55 -25.81 10.13 33.65
N MET A 56 -25.31 8.95 34.00
CA MET A 56 -23.90 8.68 34.25
C MET A 56 -23.29 7.82 33.14
N PRO A 57 -22.02 8.05 32.75
CA PRO A 57 -21.25 7.15 31.89
C PRO A 57 -21.42 5.68 32.26
N ALA A 58 -21.75 4.82 31.28
CA ALA A 58 -21.88 3.38 31.50
C ALA A 58 -20.89 2.61 30.63
N THR A 59 -20.03 1.82 31.28
CA THR A 59 -19.13 0.91 30.55
C THR A 59 -19.90 -0.29 30.01
N LEU A 60 -19.41 -0.92 28.95
CA LEU A 60 -19.98 -2.18 28.45
C LEU A 60 -19.97 -3.28 29.52
N GLN A 61 -18.99 -3.26 30.42
CA GLN A 61 -18.94 -4.17 31.56
C GLN A 61 -20.14 -3.94 32.50
N LEU A 62 -20.38 -2.69 32.91
CA LEU A 62 -21.51 -2.34 33.77
C LEU A 62 -22.86 -2.71 33.12
N LEU A 63 -23.00 -2.48 31.82
CA LEU A 63 -24.21 -2.84 31.07
C LEU A 63 -24.42 -4.35 31.02
N ARG A 64 -23.36 -5.15 30.85
CA ARG A 64 -23.43 -6.61 30.89
C ARG A 64 -23.77 -7.13 32.29
N GLU A 65 -23.11 -6.60 33.33
CA GLU A 65 -23.36 -6.96 34.73
C GLU A 65 -24.81 -6.68 35.15
N LYS A 66 -25.41 -5.61 34.60
CA LYS A 66 -26.81 -5.23 34.84
C LYS A 66 -27.81 -5.81 33.83
N GLU A 67 -27.35 -6.61 32.87
CA GLU A 67 -28.17 -7.14 31.77
C GLU A 67 -28.97 -6.06 31.01
N ILE A 68 -28.44 -4.83 30.95
CA ILE A 68 -29.08 -3.70 30.26
C ILE A 68 -28.68 -3.72 28.80
N VAL A 69 -29.67 -3.84 27.91
CA VAL A 69 -29.47 -3.66 26.47
C VAL A 69 -29.52 -2.16 26.15
N PRO A 70 -28.42 -1.55 25.67
CA PRO A 70 -28.42 -0.14 25.32
C PRO A 70 -29.33 0.12 24.12
N SER A 71 -30.16 1.17 24.22
CA SER A 71 -30.94 1.67 23.09
C SER A 71 -30.03 2.37 22.09
N GLY A 72 -30.25 2.17 20.78
CA GLY A 72 -29.43 2.84 19.75
C GLY A 72 -29.76 4.34 19.62
N CYS A 73 -28.83 5.13 19.08
CA CYS A 73 -29.00 6.58 18.88
C CYS A 73 -30.30 6.95 18.15
N ALA A 74 -30.73 6.09 17.21
CA ALA A 74 -31.94 6.29 16.41
C ALA A 74 -33.24 6.25 17.24
N VAL A 75 -33.23 5.70 18.46
CA VAL A 75 -34.42 5.67 19.34
C VAL A 75 -34.81 7.09 19.76
N CYS A 76 -33.83 7.93 20.09
CA CYS A 76 -34.07 9.31 20.52
C CYS A 76 -33.89 10.32 19.38
N HIS A 77 -32.98 10.05 18.44
CA HIS A 77 -32.62 10.97 17.35
C HIS A 77 -33.20 10.55 15.99
N GLY A 78 -34.06 9.53 15.93
CA GLY A 78 -34.50 8.94 14.66
C GLY A 78 -35.13 9.91 13.68
N THR A 79 -35.80 10.96 14.16
CA THR A 79 -36.42 11.99 13.33
C THR A 79 -35.56 13.27 13.26
N PRO A 80 -35.46 13.91 12.08
CA PRO A 80 -34.76 15.19 11.93
C PRO A 80 -35.36 16.34 12.75
N PHE A 81 -36.64 16.24 13.10
CA PHE A 81 -37.36 17.20 13.93
C PHE A 81 -38.29 16.46 14.89
N ASN A 82 -38.33 16.89 16.15
CA ASN A 82 -39.27 16.41 17.16
C ASN A 82 -39.95 17.62 17.81
N GLU A 83 -41.23 17.82 17.51
CA GLU A 83 -42.02 18.95 18.03
C GLU A 83 -42.12 18.99 19.56
N LYS A 84 -42.00 17.84 20.23
CA LYS A 84 -42.02 17.72 21.69
C LYS A 84 -40.66 17.96 22.33
N GLN A 85 -39.58 17.93 21.55
CA GLN A 85 -38.20 18.07 22.00
C GLN A 85 -37.40 18.88 20.99
N LEU A 86 -37.69 20.18 20.91
CA LEU A 86 -37.15 21.10 19.90
C LEU A 86 -35.60 21.20 19.91
N HIS A 87 -34.96 20.81 21.02
CA HIS A 87 -33.50 20.85 21.18
C HIS A 87 -32.80 19.52 20.82
N THR A 88 -33.55 18.46 20.53
CA THR A 88 -32.97 17.16 20.17
C THR A 88 -32.65 17.16 18.68
N PRO A 89 -31.37 17.11 18.28
CA PRO A 89 -31.01 17.02 16.87
C PRO A 89 -31.45 15.68 16.29
N GLY A 90 -31.75 15.63 15.00
CA GLY A 90 -31.91 14.34 14.31
C GLY A 90 -30.61 13.54 14.25
N LEU A 91 -30.72 12.27 13.86
CA LEU A 91 -29.63 11.28 13.94
C LEU A 91 -28.39 11.72 13.18
N LYS A 92 -28.59 12.35 12.02
CA LYS A 92 -27.50 12.96 11.24
C LYS A 92 -26.81 14.07 12.04
N GLY A 93 -27.55 14.97 12.67
CA GLY A 93 -26.99 16.06 13.48
C GLY A 93 -26.28 15.52 14.72
N ALA A 94 -26.87 14.54 15.41
CA ALA A 94 -26.30 13.90 16.59
C ALA A 94 -24.94 13.25 16.31
N PHE A 95 -24.82 12.48 15.22
CA PHE A 95 -23.53 11.91 14.82
C PHE A 95 -22.49 12.98 14.48
N HIS A 96 -22.87 14.03 13.73
CA HIS A 96 -21.93 15.09 13.39
C HIS A 96 -21.47 15.86 14.62
N GLN A 97 -22.35 16.24 15.55
CA GLN A 97 -21.94 16.92 16.79
C GLN A 97 -20.97 16.05 17.58
N LEU A 98 -21.30 14.77 17.80
CA LEU A 98 -20.44 13.85 18.54
C LEU A 98 -19.03 13.72 17.94
N CYS A 99 -18.92 13.64 16.62
CA CYS A 99 -17.63 13.48 15.94
C CYS A 99 -16.90 14.81 15.77
N MET A 100 -17.58 15.86 15.32
CA MET A 100 -16.97 17.14 14.95
C MET A 100 -16.48 17.90 16.18
N ASP A 101 -17.20 17.88 17.31
CA ASP A 101 -16.76 18.58 18.52
C ASP A 101 -15.43 18.01 19.02
N CYS A 102 -15.33 16.68 19.12
CA CYS A 102 -14.10 15.98 19.50
C CYS A 102 -12.97 16.24 18.48
N HIS A 103 -13.29 16.19 17.19
CA HIS A 103 -12.30 16.47 16.15
C HIS A 103 -11.80 17.92 16.21
N GLN A 104 -12.68 18.92 16.41
CA GLN A 104 -12.35 20.34 16.55
C GLN A 104 -11.53 20.63 17.81
N GLU A 105 -11.85 20.01 18.95
CA GLU A 105 -11.04 20.11 20.17
C GLU A 105 -9.65 19.49 19.96
N SER A 106 -9.55 18.41 19.19
CA SER A 106 -8.27 17.79 18.83
C SER A 106 -7.40 18.63 17.87
N GLU A 107 -7.96 19.65 17.20
CA GLU A 107 -7.25 20.56 16.28
C GLU A 107 -6.29 21.53 16.99
N GLN A 108 -6.36 21.67 18.31
CA GLN A 108 -5.81 22.84 19.02
C GLN A 108 -4.31 22.80 19.41
N VAL A 109 -3.52 21.77 19.06
CA VAL A 109 -2.05 21.84 19.30
C VAL A 109 -1.23 21.20 18.16
N PRO A 110 -0.55 22.02 17.32
CA PRO A 110 0.55 21.56 16.49
C PRO A 110 1.69 21.08 17.39
N HIS A 111 1.86 19.77 17.53
CA HIS A 111 3.00 19.21 18.27
C HIS A 111 4.22 19.10 17.34
N ALA A 112 4.75 20.24 16.88
CA ALA A 112 6.02 20.27 16.18
C ALA A 112 7.16 20.09 17.18
N ARG A 113 7.68 18.87 17.32
CA ARG A 113 9.02 18.64 17.89
C ARG A 113 9.97 18.24 16.77
N GLY A 114 10.63 19.25 16.18
CA GLY A 114 11.81 19.06 15.35
C GLY A 114 11.60 19.25 13.84
N PRO A 115 12.71 19.17 13.07
CA PRO A 115 12.70 19.39 11.62
C PRO A 115 11.78 18.38 10.93
N VAL A 116 11.23 18.77 9.77
CA VAL A 116 10.45 17.87 8.89
C VAL A 116 11.34 16.73 8.44
N ILE A 117 11.34 15.64 9.20
CA ILE A 117 12.01 14.40 8.82
C ILE A 117 11.16 13.80 7.70
N HIS A 118 11.77 13.32 6.60
CA HIS A 118 11.12 12.72 5.41
C HIS A 118 10.37 11.38 5.70
N SER A 119 9.84 11.25 6.91
CA SER A 119 9.39 10.05 7.62
C SER A 119 7.94 9.67 7.36
N ALA A 120 7.19 10.37 6.49
CA ALA A 120 5.75 10.13 6.37
C ALA A 120 5.36 8.69 5.96
N MET A 121 6.14 7.99 5.10
CA MET A 121 5.93 6.52 4.94
C MET A 121 6.60 5.65 6.01
N VAL A 122 7.55 6.19 6.77
CA VAL A 122 8.31 5.44 7.78
C VAL A 122 7.57 5.40 9.12
N ARG A 123 7.06 6.54 9.58
CA ARG A 123 6.34 6.70 10.84
C ARG A 123 5.01 7.47 10.71
N GLY A 124 4.62 7.92 9.52
CA GLY A 124 3.74 9.08 9.43
C GLY A 124 4.50 10.35 9.86
N PRO A 125 3.93 11.55 9.68
CA PRO A 125 4.56 12.77 10.17
C PRO A 125 4.58 12.78 11.73
N ILE A 126 5.72 13.15 12.32
CA ILE A 126 5.97 13.19 13.80
C ILE A 126 4.89 14.03 14.52
N ALA A 127 4.44 15.10 13.86
CA ALA A 127 3.18 15.75 14.13
C ALA A 127 2.23 15.33 13.02
N ARG A 128 1.17 14.57 13.33
CA ARG A 128 0.06 14.37 12.37
C ARG A 128 -0.38 15.75 11.87
N THR A 129 -0.36 16.00 10.56
CA THR A 129 -0.93 17.24 10.01
C THR A 129 -2.45 17.22 10.25
N LEU A 130 -3.09 18.40 10.34
CA LEU A 130 -4.52 18.55 10.70
C LEU A 130 -5.44 17.64 9.86
N ASP A 131 -5.13 17.49 8.57
CA ASP A 131 -5.80 16.63 7.58
C ASP A 131 -5.73 15.11 7.86
N THR A 132 -4.84 14.68 8.75
CA THR A 132 -4.72 13.26 9.18
C THR A 132 -5.24 13.00 10.60
N ARG A 133 -5.63 14.06 11.34
CA ARG A 133 -6.18 13.97 12.71
C ARG A 133 -7.70 14.11 12.75
N ALA A 134 -8.24 15.04 11.98
CA ALA A 134 -9.65 15.38 11.92
C ALA A 134 -10.14 15.41 10.47
N PRO A 135 -11.38 15.00 10.20
CA PRO A 135 -12.01 15.22 8.91
C PRO A 135 -12.10 16.73 8.63
N THR A 136 -11.47 17.20 7.55
CA THR A 136 -11.46 18.62 7.18
C THR A 136 -12.64 19.05 6.31
N ASP A 137 -13.39 18.08 5.78
CA ASP A 137 -14.57 18.28 4.94
C ASP A 137 -15.49 17.06 4.96
N CYS A 138 -16.68 17.18 4.33
CA CYS A 138 -17.61 16.04 4.22
C CYS A 138 -16.98 14.84 3.51
N LEU A 139 -16.09 15.07 2.54
CA LEU A 139 -15.47 14.02 1.72
C LEU A 139 -14.37 13.25 2.46
N ALA A 140 -13.92 13.76 3.62
CA ALA A 140 -12.96 13.08 4.48
C ALA A 140 -13.61 11.90 5.20
N CYS A 141 -14.90 12.02 5.53
CA CYS A 141 -15.70 10.94 6.09
C CYS A 141 -16.51 10.16 5.05
N HIS A 142 -17.04 10.87 4.04
CA HIS A 142 -18.04 10.33 3.14
C HIS A 142 -17.56 10.23 1.68
N PRO A 143 -17.76 9.07 1.04
CA PRO A 143 -17.90 9.00 -0.41
C PRO A 143 -19.15 9.77 -0.89
N ARG A 144 -19.08 10.47 -2.03
CA ARG A 144 -20.31 10.90 -2.74
C ARG A 144 -20.97 9.70 -3.39
N ARG A 145 -22.30 9.65 -3.38
CA ARG A 145 -23.05 8.69 -4.21
C ARG A 145 -22.89 9.05 -5.67
N VAL A 146 -22.76 8.02 -6.51
CA VAL A 146 -22.67 8.18 -7.97
C VAL A 146 -24.10 8.25 -8.51
N PRO A 147 -24.49 9.31 -9.25
CA PRO A 147 -25.79 9.35 -9.92
C PRO A 147 -25.89 8.27 -11.01
N ASP A 148 -27.10 7.89 -11.40
CA ASP A 148 -27.30 6.99 -12.54
C ASP A 148 -26.90 7.70 -13.84
N HIS A 149 -25.93 7.13 -14.55
CA HIS A 149 -25.40 7.71 -15.78
C HIS A 149 -26.17 7.26 -17.04
N LYS A 150 -27.09 6.30 -16.95
CA LYS A 150 -27.88 5.82 -18.11
C LYS A 150 -28.62 6.94 -18.82
N GLU A 151 -29.21 7.84 -18.03
CA GLU A 151 -29.97 8.99 -18.54
C GLU A 151 -29.10 10.25 -18.73
N LEU A 152 -27.89 10.27 -18.19
CA LEU A 152 -26.99 11.43 -18.27
C LEU A 152 -26.03 11.33 -19.45
N VAL A 153 -25.62 10.12 -19.83
CA VAL A 153 -24.74 9.87 -20.96
C VAL A 153 -25.53 10.03 -22.26
N LYS A 154 -25.18 11.06 -23.03
CA LYS A 154 -25.81 11.42 -24.31
C LYS A 154 -24.86 11.12 -25.47
N LEU A 155 -24.72 9.83 -25.78
CA LEU A 155 -23.88 9.32 -26.86
C LEU A 155 -24.72 8.72 -27.99
N LYS A 156 -24.16 8.70 -29.21
CA LYS A 156 -24.76 7.99 -30.36
C LYS A 156 -24.61 6.48 -30.17
N GLU A 157 -25.33 5.69 -30.96
CA GLU A 157 -25.06 4.26 -31.08
C GLU A 157 -23.62 4.02 -31.56
N SER A 158 -22.90 3.12 -30.89
CA SER A 158 -21.48 2.80 -31.16
C SER A 158 -20.52 3.99 -31.09
N PRO A 159 -20.40 4.67 -29.92
CA PRO A 159 -19.49 5.79 -29.76
C PRO A 159 -18.03 5.32 -29.79
N ASP A 160 -17.12 6.17 -30.25
CA ASP A 160 -15.67 5.96 -30.09
C ASP A 160 -15.17 6.48 -28.72
N ALA A 161 -13.97 6.05 -28.31
CA ALA A 161 -13.41 6.36 -27.00
C ALA A 161 -13.22 7.87 -26.73
N LEU A 162 -12.87 8.65 -27.76
CA LEU A 162 -12.67 10.09 -27.62
C LEU A 162 -14.03 10.80 -27.47
N SER A 163 -15.05 10.35 -28.22
CA SER A 163 -16.41 10.85 -28.10
C SER A 163 -17.01 10.59 -26.71
N VAL A 164 -16.72 9.43 -26.10
CA VAL A 164 -17.09 9.14 -24.71
C VAL A 164 -16.46 10.17 -23.76
N THR A 165 -15.15 10.40 -23.89
CA THR A 165 -14.42 11.36 -23.04
C THR A 165 -14.99 12.76 -23.19
N GLN A 166 -15.27 13.19 -24.41
CA GLN A 166 -15.90 14.49 -24.68
C GLN A 166 -17.28 14.61 -24.03
N ASN A 167 -18.08 13.54 -24.06
CA ASN A 167 -19.36 13.52 -23.35
C ASN A 167 -19.16 13.67 -21.83
N CYS A 168 -18.21 12.93 -21.23
CA CYS A 168 -17.87 13.08 -19.80
C CYS A 168 -17.45 14.52 -19.47
N LEU A 169 -16.60 15.13 -20.28
CA LEU A 169 -16.06 16.47 -20.06
C LEU A 169 -17.11 17.58 -20.14
N SER A 170 -18.27 17.33 -20.76
CA SER A 170 -19.38 18.30 -20.77
C SER A 170 -19.93 18.61 -19.37
N CYS A 171 -19.81 17.66 -18.43
CA CYS A 171 -20.19 17.81 -17.02
C CYS A 171 -18.98 17.80 -16.08
N HIS A 172 -17.89 17.11 -16.45
CA HIS A 172 -16.72 16.85 -15.61
C HIS A 172 -15.45 17.58 -16.09
N ALA A 173 -15.62 18.81 -16.61
CA ALA A 173 -14.50 19.61 -17.11
C ALA A 173 -13.42 19.86 -16.05
N LYS A 174 -13.83 20.08 -14.79
CA LYS A 174 -12.92 20.33 -13.65
C LYS A 174 -12.11 19.09 -13.29
N GLU A 175 -12.74 17.91 -13.30
CA GLU A 175 -12.07 16.64 -13.09
C GLU A 175 -11.05 16.38 -14.20
N GLY A 176 -11.41 16.65 -15.45
CA GLY A 176 -10.48 16.60 -16.59
C GLY A 176 -9.25 17.49 -16.39
N GLU A 177 -9.45 18.75 -15.98
CA GLU A 177 -8.35 19.68 -15.67
C GLU A 177 -7.48 19.24 -14.49
N ALA A 178 -8.09 18.60 -13.48
CA ALA A 178 -7.37 18.07 -12.34
C ALA A 178 -6.48 16.88 -12.72
N ILE A 179 -6.98 15.95 -13.55
CA ILE A 179 -6.25 14.77 -14.04
C ILE A 179 -4.97 15.18 -14.76
N LEU A 180 -5.01 16.24 -15.58
CA LEU A 180 -3.81 16.72 -16.31
C LEU A 180 -2.64 17.09 -15.40
N LYS A 181 -2.88 17.33 -14.11
CA LYS A 181 -1.85 17.69 -13.12
C LYS A 181 -1.30 16.48 -12.36
N THR A 182 -1.85 15.29 -12.59
CA THR A 182 -1.53 14.09 -11.81
C THR A 182 -0.35 13.30 -12.39
N SER A 183 0.28 12.51 -11.53
CA SER A 183 1.34 11.57 -11.91
C SER A 183 0.83 10.42 -12.77
N HIS A 184 -0.44 10.03 -12.64
CA HIS A 184 -1.05 9.00 -13.46
C HIS A 184 -1.17 9.44 -14.92
N TRP A 185 -1.51 10.71 -15.16
CA TRP A 185 -1.53 11.31 -16.50
C TRP A 185 -0.13 11.59 -17.02
N ASN A 186 0.71 12.28 -16.24
CA ASN A 186 2.01 12.73 -16.74
C ASN A 186 3.08 11.64 -16.74
N TRP A 187 2.87 10.55 -15.98
CA TRP A 187 3.90 9.54 -15.67
C TRP A 187 5.20 10.14 -15.12
N GLN A 188 5.11 11.32 -14.52
CA GLN A 188 6.16 12.04 -13.81
C GLN A 188 5.50 13.00 -12.82
N GLY A 189 6.29 13.53 -11.89
CA GLY A 189 5.79 14.52 -10.94
C GLY A 189 6.81 14.88 -9.87
N PRO A 190 6.35 15.60 -8.82
CA PRO A 190 7.19 15.96 -7.68
C PRO A 190 7.91 14.75 -7.10
N SER A 191 9.23 14.87 -6.93
CA SER A 191 10.09 13.76 -6.49
C SER A 191 10.90 14.10 -5.23
N PRO A 192 10.27 14.62 -4.15
CA PRO A 192 10.95 15.15 -2.95
C PRO A 192 11.74 14.12 -2.14
N PHE A 193 11.69 12.84 -2.52
CA PHE A 193 12.33 11.74 -1.82
C PHE A 193 13.44 11.07 -2.63
N THR A 194 13.79 11.63 -3.78
CA THR A 194 14.92 11.17 -4.59
C THR A 194 16.16 11.96 -4.16
N VAL A 195 17.13 11.27 -3.56
CA VAL A 195 18.34 11.89 -3.03
C VAL A 195 19.09 12.64 -4.12
N GLY A 196 19.41 13.92 -3.89
CA GLY A 196 20.10 14.81 -4.84
C GLY A 196 19.21 15.38 -5.94
N HIS A 197 17.93 15.01 -5.98
CA HIS A 197 16.97 15.42 -7.00
C HIS A 197 15.61 15.83 -6.41
N GLU A 198 15.57 16.24 -5.15
CA GLU A 198 14.34 16.46 -4.38
C GLU A 198 13.44 17.53 -4.98
N LYS A 199 14.02 18.50 -5.70
CA LYS A 199 13.29 19.61 -6.36
C LYS A 199 12.84 19.29 -7.78
N ARG A 200 13.17 18.13 -8.33
CA ARG A 200 12.81 17.75 -9.70
C ARG A 200 11.32 17.34 -9.76
N ILE A 201 10.66 17.74 -10.85
CA ILE A 201 9.24 17.45 -11.11
C ILE A 201 9.03 16.63 -12.40
N ASP A 202 10.10 16.35 -13.13
CA ASP A 202 10.14 15.62 -14.39
C ASP A 202 10.64 14.17 -14.21
N LEU A 203 10.86 13.73 -12.97
CA LEU A 203 11.22 12.35 -12.70
C LEU A 203 9.99 11.44 -12.71
N GLY A 204 10.11 10.31 -13.40
CA GLY A 204 9.05 9.29 -13.48
C GLY A 204 9.19 8.36 -14.67
N LYS A 205 8.18 7.50 -14.84
CA LYS A 205 8.11 6.49 -15.90
C LYS A 205 8.18 7.08 -17.32
N ARG A 206 7.80 8.36 -17.49
CA ARG A 206 7.72 9.02 -18.80
C ARG A 206 9.04 9.01 -19.56
N HIS A 207 10.15 9.40 -18.92
CA HIS A 207 11.43 9.58 -19.61
C HIS A 207 12.65 9.08 -18.83
N THR A 208 12.77 9.51 -17.57
CA THR A 208 14.05 9.52 -16.84
C THR A 208 14.33 8.26 -16.03
N THR A 209 13.30 7.48 -15.69
CA THR A 209 13.49 6.25 -14.89
C THR A 209 13.78 5.03 -15.75
N ILE A 210 14.67 4.18 -15.27
CA ILE A 210 14.97 2.87 -15.84
C ILE A 210 14.69 1.79 -14.80
N ASN A 211 14.15 0.65 -15.24
CA ASN A 211 13.96 -0.54 -14.41
C ASN A 211 14.67 -1.74 -15.03
N ASN A 212 14.70 -2.87 -14.33
CA ASN A 212 15.25 -4.13 -14.84
C ASN A 212 14.18 -5.15 -15.23
N PHE A 213 13.00 -4.66 -15.63
CA PHE A 213 11.95 -5.45 -16.28
C PHE A 213 11.95 -5.18 -17.78
N CYS A 214 11.03 -4.33 -18.26
CA CYS A 214 10.96 -3.89 -19.65
C CYS A 214 11.84 -2.65 -19.93
N ILE A 215 12.77 -2.35 -19.03
CA ILE A 215 13.82 -1.34 -19.16
C ILE A 215 13.28 0.09 -19.12
N ASN A 216 12.76 0.63 -20.22
CA ASN A 216 12.34 2.03 -20.30
C ASN A 216 11.25 2.25 -21.38
N LEU A 217 10.49 3.35 -21.23
CA LEU A 217 9.37 3.69 -22.11
C LEU A 217 9.80 4.18 -23.49
N ASN A 218 10.89 4.95 -23.59
CA ASN A 218 11.27 5.62 -24.82
C ASN A 218 11.49 4.57 -25.94
N GLY A 219 10.85 4.79 -27.09
CA GLY A 219 10.85 3.85 -28.22
C GLY A 219 9.80 2.72 -28.14
N ASN A 220 9.12 2.56 -26.99
CA ASN A 220 8.23 1.42 -26.68
C ASN A 220 6.79 1.80 -26.33
N TRP A 221 6.38 3.05 -26.58
CA TRP A 221 5.13 3.64 -26.07
C TRP A 221 3.89 2.78 -26.30
N GLU A 222 3.58 2.37 -27.54
CA GLU A 222 2.33 1.66 -27.88
C GLU A 222 2.04 0.44 -26.99
N ARG A 223 3.09 -0.31 -26.64
CA ARG A 223 2.98 -1.47 -25.76
C ARG A 223 2.83 -1.06 -24.30
N CYS A 224 3.62 -0.08 -23.86
CA CYS A 224 3.69 0.33 -22.47
C CYS A 224 2.47 1.16 -22.02
N THR A 225 1.93 1.99 -22.91
CA THR A 225 0.82 2.93 -22.65
C THR A 225 -0.55 2.27 -22.70
N SER A 226 -0.59 0.95 -22.94
CA SER A 226 -1.74 0.12 -22.55
C SER A 226 -2.08 0.23 -21.06
N CYS A 227 -1.13 0.63 -20.21
CA CYS A 227 -1.33 0.94 -18.79
C CYS A 227 -1.34 2.44 -18.47
N HIS A 228 -1.40 3.32 -19.47
CA HIS A 228 -1.56 4.77 -19.27
C HIS A 228 -3.05 5.12 -19.21
N ILE A 229 -3.43 6.14 -18.44
CA ILE A 229 -4.81 6.59 -18.30
C ILE A 229 -5.23 7.53 -19.44
N GLY A 230 -4.70 7.32 -20.64
CA GLY A 230 -5.01 8.11 -21.81
C GLY A 230 -5.03 7.31 -23.12
N TYR A 231 -5.42 8.01 -24.19
CA TYR A 231 -5.66 7.47 -25.53
C TYR A 231 -4.71 8.07 -26.57
N GLY A 232 -3.93 7.21 -27.22
CA GLY A 232 -3.10 7.55 -28.37
C GLY A 232 -1.67 7.96 -28.05
N TRP A 233 -1.17 7.67 -26.84
CA TRP A 233 0.23 7.89 -26.52
C TRP A 233 1.11 6.82 -27.17
N LYS A 234 1.51 7.08 -28.42
CA LYS A 234 2.26 6.15 -29.28
C LYS A 234 3.71 6.57 -29.52
N ASP A 235 4.06 7.81 -29.21
CA ASP A 235 5.39 8.39 -29.43
C ASP A 235 5.67 9.57 -28.46
N LYS A 236 6.78 10.27 -28.68
CA LYS A 236 7.20 11.42 -27.88
C LYS A 236 6.34 12.68 -28.06
N ASP A 237 5.54 12.75 -29.12
CA ASP A 237 4.81 13.95 -29.55
C ASP A 237 3.36 13.98 -29.02
N PHE A 238 3.03 13.09 -28.07
CA PHE A 238 1.74 13.08 -27.39
C PHE A 238 1.46 14.38 -26.64
N ASP A 239 0.29 14.96 -26.87
CA ASP A 239 -0.14 16.20 -26.21
C ASP A 239 -0.74 15.92 -24.82
N PHE A 240 0.03 16.26 -23.77
CA PHE A 240 -0.40 16.13 -22.38
C PHE A 240 -1.32 17.27 -21.92
N ALA A 241 -1.59 18.29 -22.75
CA ALA A 241 -2.59 19.33 -22.46
C ALA A 241 -3.99 18.94 -22.97
N ASP A 242 -4.09 17.96 -23.87
CA ASP A 242 -5.35 17.53 -24.47
C ASP A 242 -6.17 16.63 -23.53
N LYS A 243 -7.08 17.25 -22.76
CA LYS A 243 -8.00 16.53 -21.87
C LYS A 243 -8.96 15.57 -22.59
N SER A 244 -9.17 15.71 -23.91
CA SER A 244 -10.04 14.79 -24.66
C SER A 244 -9.46 13.38 -24.80
N ARG A 245 -8.16 13.23 -24.51
CA ARG A 245 -7.45 11.96 -24.54
C ARG A 245 -7.41 11.25 -23.19
N ILE A 246 -8.09 11.75 -22.16
CA ILE A 246 -8.18 11.09 -20.86
C ILE A 246 -9.04 9.84 -20.97
N ASP A 247 -8.53 8.70 -20.52
CA ASP A 247 -9.31 7.47 -20.38
C ASP A 247 -10.06 7.49 -19.04
N CYS A 248 -11.28 8.03 -19.04
CA CYS A 248 -12.14 8.04 -17.86
C CYS A 248 -12.58 6.63 -17.46
N LEU A 249 -12.72 5.73 -18.43
CA LEU A 249 -13.36 4.43 -18.24
C LEU A 249 -12.46 3.42 -17.51
N VAL A 250 -11.14 3.49 -17.71
CA VAL A 250 -10.18 2.53 -17.13
C VAL A 250 -10.24 2.45 -15.60
N CYS A 251 -10.59 3.56 -14.94
CA CYS A 251 -10.75 3.64 -13.49
C CYS A 251 -12.21 3.55 -13.04
N HIS A 252 -13.16 3.95 -13.89
CA HIS A 252 -14.56 4.12 -13.48
C HIS A 252 -15.51 3.03 -14.01
N ASP A 253 -15.02 2.08 -14.82
CA ASP A 253 -15.82 0.93 -15.24
C ASP A 253 -16.32 0.11 -14.04
N THR A 254 -17.63 -0.15 -13.98
CA THR A 254 -18.22 -1.09 -13.02
C THR A 254 -18.81 -2.35 -13.67
N THR A 255 -18.81 -2.44 -15.00
CA THR A 255 -19.30 -3.62 -15.74
C THR A 255 -18.25 -4.72 -15.79
N LYS A 256 -16.97 -4.39 -15.57
CA LYS A 256 -15.81 -5.28 -15.70
C LYS A 256 -15.59 -5.79 -17.11
N THR A 257 -16.11 -5.07 -18.10
CA THR A 257 -15.96 -5.41 -19.52
C THR A 257 -15.01 -4.47 -20.24
N TYR A 258 -14.64 -3.34 -19.64
CA TYR A 258 -13.67 -2.43 -20.23
C TYR A 258 -12.26 -3.03 -20.21
N LYS A 259 -11.60 -3.02 -21.36
CA LYS A 259 -10.21 -3.45 -21.51
C LYS A 259 -9.52 -2.66 -22.60
N LYS A 260 -8.27 -2.31 -22.36
CA LYS A 260 -7.41 -1.63 -23.34
C LYS A 260 -6.74 -2.66 -24.25
N ALA A 261 -6.56 -2.32 -25.52
CA ALA A 261 -5.79 -3.13 -26.44
C ALA A 261 -4.32 -3.17 -25.98
N PRO A 262 -3.71 -4.36 -25.79
CA PRO A 262 -2.37 -4.46 -25.21
C PRO A 262 -1.25 -3.74 -25.98
N ALA A 263 -1.45 -3.45 -27.26
CA ALA A 263 -0.53 -2.64 -28.08
C ALA A 263 -1.26 -1.52 -28.84
N GLY A 264 -2.40 -1.05 -28.31
CA GLY A 264 -3.22 -0.02 -28.95
C GLY A 264 -2.94 1.40 -28.48
N ALA A 265 -1.76 1.68 -27.92
CA ALA A 265 -1.40 3.01 -27.40
C ALA A 265 -2.45 3.60 -26.42
N GLY A 266 -3.06 2.72 -25.63
CA GLY A 266 -4.09 3.08 -24.66
C GLY A 266 -5.54 2.99 -25.16
N PHE A 267 -5.80 2.79 -26.45
CA PHE A 267 -7.18 2.63 -26.94
C PHE A 267 -7.86 1.35 -26.42
N PRO A 268 -9.19 1.33 -26.29
CA PRO A 268 -9.95 0.13 -25.95
C PRO A 268 -9.70 -1.00 -26.96
N ALA A 269 -9.84 -2.24 -26.52
CA ALA A 269 -9.81 -3.38 -27.43
C ALA A 269 -11.12 -3.51 -28.23
N ASP A 270 -11.04 -4.16 -29.38
CA ASP A 270 -12.23 -4.46 -30.19
C ASP A 270 -13.27 -5.26 -29.40
N GLY A 271 -14.55 -4.95 -29.64
CA GLY A 271 -15.69 -5.61 -28.99
C GLY A 271 -16.04 -5.08 -27.60
N VAL A 272 -15.37 -4.03 -27.10
CA VAL A 272 -15.82 -3.33 -25.89
C VAL A 272 -17.04 -2.47 -26.23
N ASP A 273 -18.16 -2.72 -25.55
CA ASP A 273 -19.36 -1.89 -25.63
C ASP A 273 -19.16 -0.60 -24.81
N LEU A 274 -18.61 0.43 -25.47
CA LEU A 274 -18.28 1.70 -24.84
C LEU A 274 -19.50 2.46 -24.33
N LEU A 275 -20.66 2.33 -24.99
CA LEU A 275 -21.90 2.95 -24.53
C LEU A 275 -22.34 2.32 -23.21
N LYS A 276 -22.37 0.99 -23.13
CA LYS A 276 -22.73 0.28 -21.90
C LYS A 276 -21.77 0.59 -20.76
N VAL A 277 -20.46 0.61 -21.03
CA VAL A 277 -19.46 0.97 -20.00
C VAL A 277 -19.70 2.40 -19.52
N ALA A 278 -19.84 3.37 -20.42
CA ALA A 278 -20.08 4.78 -20.08
C ALA A 278 -21.35 4.98 -19.25
N GLN A 279 -22.44 4.27 -19.57
CA GLN A 279 -23.70 4.35 -18.82
C GLN A 279 -23.64 3.72 -17.42
N ASN A 280 -22.64 2.88 -17.14
CA ASN A 280 -22.47 2.18 -15.87
C ASN A 280 -21.17 2.58 -15.16
N VAL A 281 -20.67 3.80 -15.41
CA VAL A 281 -19.52 4.31 -14.66
C VAL A 281 -19.84 4.48 -13.19
N GLY A 282 -18.84 4.31 -12.34
CA GLY A 282 -19.01 4.40 -10.90
C GLY A 282 -17.71 4.55 -10.13
N ARG A 283 -17.79 4.35 -8.81
CA ARG A 283 -16.63 4.45 -7.93
C ARG A 283 -15.65 3.31 -8.25
N PRO A 284 -14.33 3.59 -8.41
CA PRO A 284 -13.33 2.56 -8.70
C PRO A 284 -13.36 1.40 -7.70
N ASP A 285 -13.01 0.22 -8.17
CA ASP A 285 -12.78 -0.96 -7.34
C ASP A 285 -11.37 -1.54 -7.56
N ARG A 286 -11.03 -2.62 -6.85
CA ARG A 286 -9.71 -3.26 -6.96
C ARG A 286 -9.41 -3.79 -8.38
N SER A 287 -10.43 -4.15 -9.16
CA SER A 287 -10.24 -4.63 -10.54
C SER A 287 -9.82 -3.50 -11.47
N THR A 288 -10.43 -2.31 -11.34
CA THR A 288 -10.09 -1.13 -12.16
C THR A 288 -8.68 -0.60 -11.90
N CYS A 289 -8.23 -0.57 -10.63
CA CYS A 289 -6.84 -0.23 -10.30
C CYS A 289 -5.88 -1.36 -10.71
N GLY A 290 -6.24 -2.59 -10.36
CA GLY A 290 -5.37 -3.74 -10.42
C GLY A 290 -5.26 -4.35 -11.81
N THR A 291 -6.32 -4.99 -12.27
CA THR A 291 -6.33 -5.77 -13.52
C THR A 291 -6.02 -4.92 -14.74
N SER A 292 -6.43 -3.64 -14.74
CA SER A 292 -6.11 -2.72 -15.81
C SER A 292 -4.63 -2.36 -15.88
N CYS A 293 -3.92 -2.30 -14.73
CA CYS A 293 -2.55 -1.77 -14.65
C CYS A 293 -1.68 -2.39 -13.55
N HIS A 294 -2.08 -2.27 -12.28
CA HIS A 294 -1.18 -2.54 -11.15
C HIS A 294 -0.88 -4.02 -10.88
N PHE A 295 -1.80 -4.94 -11.22
CA PHE A 295 -1.63 -6.38 -11.10
C PHE A 295 -0.84 -6.97 -12.28
N VAL A 296 -0.90 -6.32 -13.44
CA VAL A 296 -0.36 -6.83 -14.72
C VAL A 296 0.92 -6.12 -15.19
N GLY A 297 1.51 -5.29 -14.33
CA GLY A 297 2.73 -4.56 -14.63
C GLY A 297 3.91 -5.48 -14.97
N GLY A 298 4.76 -5.07 -15.92
CA GLY A 298 5.89 -5.90 -16.39
C GLY A 298 5.52 -6.93 -17.46
N GLY A 299 4.32 -6.83 -18.04
CA GLY A 299 3.89 -7.63 -19.18
C GLY A 299 3.02 -8.85 -18.82
N GLY A 300 2.52 -8.94 -17.58
CA GLY A 300 1.63 -10.00 -17.14
C GLY A 300 1.32 -9.95 -15.64
N ASP A 301 0.35 -10.76 -15.21
CA ASP A 301 -0.08 -10.85 -13.81
C ASP A 301 1.08 -11.26 -12.88
N ALA A 302 1.19 -10.56 -11.75
CA ALA A 302 2.18 -10.78 -10.70
C ALA A 302 3.65 -10.69 -11.15
N VAL A 303 3.96 -10.13 -12.32
CA VAL A 303 5.36 -10.08 -12.81
C VAL A 303 6.18 -9.08 -11.98
N LYS A 304 5.71 -7.83 -11.88
CA LYS A 304 6.51 -6.71 -11.35
C LYS A 304 6.43 -6.57 -9.83
N HIS A 305 5.24 -6.34 -9.29
CA HIS A 305 5.03 -6.18 -7.85
C HIS A 305 5.06 -7.55 -7.17
N GLY A 306 5.68 -7.63 -6.00
CA GLY A 306 5.70 -8.85 -5.20
C GLY A 306 4.42 -9.08 -4.39
N ASP A 307 3.61 -8.04 -4.22
CA ASP A 307 2.46 -7.99 -3.31
C ASP A 307 1.19 -7.50 -4.03
N MET A 308 1.18 -7.49 -5.38
CA MET A 308 0.02 -7.08 -6.18
C MET A 308 -0.21 -8.07 -7.33
N ASN A 309 -1.39 -8.69 -7.36
CA ASN A 309 -1.78 -9.69 -8.34
C ASN A 309 -3.31 -9.79 -8.45
N THR A 310 -3.80 -10.47 -9.50
CA THR A 310 -5.24 -10.60 -9.79
C THR A 310 -6.08 -11.22 -8.67
N ASN A 311 -5.49 -12.04 -7.78
CA ASN A 311 -6.26 -12.60 -6.66
C ASN A 311 -6.70 -11.52 -5.65
N LEU A 312 -6.07 -10.33 -5.66
CA LEU A 312 -6.49 -9.19 -4.85
C LEU A 312 -7.77 -8.50 -5.34
N GLU A 313 -8.36 -8.95 -6.45
CA GLU A 313 -9.72 -8.53 -6.78
C GLU A 313 -10.73 -8.98 -5.70
N LYS A 314 -10.62 -10.23 -5.25
CA LYS A 314 -11.46 -10.84 -4.20
C LYS A 314 -10.63 -11.77 -3.31
N PRO A 315 -9.68 -11.23 -2.52
CA PRO A 315 -8.82 -12.05 -1.69
C PRO A 315 -9.58 -12.55 -0.44
N GLY A 316 -9.14 -13.66 0.14
CA GLY A 316 -9.52 -14.01 1.51
C GLY A 316 -8.68 -13.22 2.52
N GLY A 317 -9.16 -13.09 3.77
CA GLY A 317 -8.46 -12.36 4.84
C GLY A 317 -7.10 -12.96 5.22
N THR A 318 -6.82 -14.21 4.82
CA THR A 318 -5.50 -14.85 4.98
C THR A 318 -4.49 -14.45 3.89
N CYS A 319 -4.93 -13.85 2.78
CA CYS A 319 -4.07 -13.26 1.76
C CYS A 319 -3.79 -11.78 2.10
N ASP A 320 -4.84 -11.01 2.41
CA ASP A 320 -4.73 -9.63 2.91
C ASP A 320 -5.89 -9.30 3.85
N VAL A 321 -5.61 -8.89 5.09
CA VAL A 321 -6.65 -8.57 6.09
C VAL A 321 -7.44 -7.30 5.79
N HIS A 322 -6.86 -6.35 5.03
CA HIS A 322 -7.54 -5.10 4.70
C HIS A 322 -8.46 -5.30 3.50
N MET A 323 -7.95 -5.94 2.43
CA MET A 323 -8.70 -6.17 1.19
C MET A 323 -9.57 -7.42 1.21
N GLY A 324 -9.35 -8.33 2.16
CA GLY A 324 -10.06 -9.61 2.27
C GLY A 324 -11.58 -9.44 2.29
N THR A 325 -12.30 -10.23 1.51
CA THR A 325 -13.76 -10.14 1.34
C THR A 325 -14.54 -11.13 2.20
N ASP A 326 -13.86 -12.06 2.86
CA ASP A 326 -14.45 -13.01 3.79
C ASP A 326 -14.58 -12.40 5.20
N GLY A 327 -15.17 -13.15 6.15
CA GLY A 327 -15.33 -12.70 7.54
C GLY A 327 -14.02 -12.47 8.31
N LYS A 328 -12.85 -12.69 7.68
CA LYS A 328 -11.52 -12.41 8.24
C LYS A 328 -10.87 -11.16 7.65
N GLY A 329 -11.52 -10.48 6.69
CA GLY A 329 -11.03 -9.26 6.06
C GLY A 329 -11.96 -8.05 6.23
N MET A 330 -11.51 -6.87 5.80
CA MET A 330 -12.25 -5.61 5.92
C MET A 330 -12.90 -5.12 4.61
N ASN A 331 -12.66 -5.85 3.50
CA ASN A 331 -13.11 -5.53 2.15
C ASN A 331 -12.78 -4.09 1.71
N PHE A 332 -11.57 -3.63 1.99
CA PHE A 332 -11.11 -2.31 1.55
C PHE A 332 -10.94 -2.27 0.03
N LYS A 333 -11.35 -1.17 -0.57
CA LYS A 333 -10.93 -0.75 -1.91
C LYS A 333 -9.58 -0.04 -1.82
N CYS A 334 -8.87 0.10 -2.93
CA CYS A 334 -7.54 0.74 -2.95
C CYS A 334 -7.57 2.14 -2.35
N GLN A 335 -8.57 2.94 -2.74
CA GLN A 335 -8.78 4.32 -2.29
C GLN A 335 -9.27 4.47 -0.85
N ASP A 336 -9.55 3.37 -0.15
CA ASP A 336 -9.81 3.43 1.30
C ASP A 336 -8.53 3.77 2.06
N CYS A 337 -7.36 3.35 1.54
CA CYS A 337 -6.04 3.77 2.01
C CYS A 337 -5.43 4.86 1.12
N HIS A 338 -5.45 4.68 -0.21
CA HIS A 338 -4.96 5.64 -1.19
C HIS A 338 -5.97 6.79 -1.40
N LYS A 339 -6.14 7.60 -0.36
CA LYS A 339 -7.11 8.70 -0.34
C LYS A 339 -6.91 9.59 -1.56
N THR A 340 -8.00 9.84 -2.27
CA THR A 340 -7.98 10.57 -3.52
C THR A 340 -8.69 11.91 -3.36
N ARG A 341 -8.05 12.98 -3.83
CA ARG A 341 -8.59 14.35 -3.86
C ARG A 341 -8.24 14.99 -5.19
N ASN A 342 -9.24 15.56 -5.87
CA ASN A 342 -9.05 16.15 -7.20
C ASN A 342 -8.29 15.21 -8.15
N HIS A 343 -8.64 13.91 -8.15
CA HIS A 343 -7.98 12.83 -8.90
C HIS A 343 -6.48 12.59 -8.56
N MET A 344 -5.90 13.33 -7.63
CA MET A 344 -4.59 13.03 -7.06
C MET A 344 -4.74 11.88 -6.06
N ILE A 345 -4.15 10.74 -6.38
CA ILE A 345 -4.24 9.50 -5.59
C ILE A 345 -3.08 9.47 -4.61
N SER A 346 -3.35 9.45 -3.30
CA SER A 346 -2.28 9.50 -2.31
C SER A 346 -1.39 8.26 -2.35
N GLY A 347 -0.09 8.42 -2.12
CA GLY A 347 0.90 7.36 -2.09
C GLY A 347 2.20 7.73 -2.78
N ARG A 348 3.25 6.97 -2.46
CA ARG A 348 4.54 7.04 -3.14
C ARG A 348 5.13 5.65 -3.25
N SER A 349 6.00 5.44 -4.23
CA SER A 349 6.65 4.16 -4.49
C SER A 349 8.15 4.24 -4.23
N ILE A 350 8.75 3.13 -3.83
CA ILE A 350 10.21 3.02 -3.81
C ILE A 350 10.73 2.87 -5.25
N ALA A 351 9.96 2.28 -6.15
CA ALA A 351 10.36 2.02 -7.53
C ALA A 351 10.11 3.16 -8.51
N VAL A 352 9.27 4.15 -8.15
CA VAL A 352 8.93 5.30 -8.99
C VAL A 352 9.13 6.58 -8.17
N PRO A 353 9.81 7.62 -8.70
CA PRO A 353 10.19 8.82 -7.95
C PRO A 353 9.03 9.75 -7.64
N ALA A 354 8.04 9.84 -8.55
CA ALA A 354 6.88 10.71 -8.38
C ALA A 354 6.08 10.30 -7.13
N ALA A 355 5.74 11.31 -6.32
CA ALA A 355 4.95 11.15 -5.10
C ALA A 355 3.76 12.10 -5.13
N GLU A 356 2.59 11.56 -4.78
CA GLU A 356 1.35 12.33 -4.64
C GLU A 356 0.83 12.06 -3.23
N GLY A 357 0.98 13.00 -2.31
CA GLY A 357 0.66 12.75 -0.89
C GLY A 357 1.46 11.61 -0.25
N ASP A 358 0.92 11.02 0.80
CA ASP A 358 1.56 9.95 1.56
C ASP A 358 0.55 8.88 2.03
N LEU A 359 1.10 7.81 2.59
CA LEU A 359 0.36 6.67 3.11
C LEU A 359 1.14 6.04 4.27
N SER A 360 0.44 5.71 5.34
CA SER A 360 1.04 5.17 6.56
C SER A 360 0.05 4.29 7.33
N CYS A 361 0.55 3.23 7.97
CA CYS A 361 -0.27 2.38 8.86
C CYS A 361 -0.88 3.21 9.99
N GLN A 362 -0.15 4.23 10.46
CA GLN A 362 -0.51 5.13 11.55
C GLN A 362 -1.74 6.00 11.25
N TYR A 363 -2.21 6.04 10.00
CA TYR A 363 -3.48 6.70 9.66
C TYR A 363 -4.69 5.94 10.20
N CYS A 364 -4.59 4.62 10.33
CA CYS A 364 -5.63 3.76 10.90
C CYS A 364 -5.22 3.14 12.25
N HIS A 365 -3.94 3.02 12.52
CA HIS A 365 -3.39 2.44 13.75
C HIS A 365 -2.67 3.49 14.61
N THR A 366 -2.48 3.20 15.89
CA THR A 366 -1.65 4.01 16.80
C THR A 366 -0.17 3.66 16.61
N ASP A 367 0.73 4.48 17.14
CA ASP A 367 2.17 4.16 17.19
C ASP A 367 2.48 2.99 18.13
N ASP A 368 1.59 2.79 19.10
CA ASP A 368 1.54 1.66 20.03
C ASP A 368 0.32 0.76 19.72
N PRO A 369 0.33 -0.01 18.62
CA PRO A 369 -0.85 -0.75 18.17
C PRO A 369 -1.12 -2.02 19.01
N HIS A 370 -0.14 -2.47 19.81
CA HIS A 370 -0.28 -3.66 20.64
C HIS A 370 -0.94 -3.26 21.97
N PRO A 371 -2.13 -3.81 22.30
CA PRO A 371 -2.93 -3.36 23.44
C PRO A 371 -2.18 -3.42 24.77
N GLU A 372 -2.33 -2.38 25.59
CA GLU A 372 -1.83 -2.34 26.97
C GLU A 372 -2.45 -3.48 27.81
N GLY A 373 -1.69 -4.01 28.76
CA GLY A 373 -2.13 -5.11 29.64
C GLY A 373 -1.13 -6.27 29.75
N SER A 374 -0.12 -6.31 28.89
CA SER A 374 1.02 -7.22 29.01
C SER A 374 2.35 -6.52 28.70
N LEU A 375 3.43 -7.02 29.28
CA LEU A 375 4.78 -6.51 29.01
C LEU A 375 5.28 -6.92 27.62
N LEU A 376 4.75 -8.02 27.07
CA LEU A 376 4.94 -8.37 25.66
C LEU A 376 4.46 -7.24 24.75
N SER A 377 3.26 -6.70 25.00
CA SER A 377 2.71 -5.59 24.22
C SER A 377 3.61 -4.36 24.28
N GLN A 378 4.11 -4.01 25.47
CA GLN A 378 5.06 -2.90 25.64
C GLN A 378 6.36 -3.13 24.86
N HIS A 379 6.88 -4.36 24.87
CA HIS A 379 8.09 -4.71 24.14
C HIS A 379 7.90 -4.65 22.62
N LEU A 380 6.77 -5.13 22.10
CA LEU A 380 6.41 -5.03 20.69
C LEU A 380 6.17 -3.58 20.26
N ASN A 381 5.56 -2.76 21.13
CA ASN A 381 5.42 -1.32 20.90
C ASN A 381 6.78 -0.63 20.80
N ARG A 382 7.75 -0.95 21.67
CA ARG A 382 9.12 -0.44 21.53
C ARG A 382 9.80 -0.87 20.23
N HIS A 383 9.50 -2.06 19.72
CA HIS A 383 10.01 -2.47 18.41
C HIS A 383 9.53 -1.56 17.28
N THR A 384 8.32 -0.99 17.38
CA THR A 384 7.82 -0.09 16.34
C THR A 384 8.70 1.14 16.17
N GLU A 385 9.51 1.53 17.16
CA GLU A 385 10.49 2.60 16.99
C GLU A 385 11.50 2.25 15.90
N THR A 386 11.96 1.00 15.82
CA THR A 386 13.09 0.59 14.98
C THR A 386 12.67 -0.29 13.78
N VAL A 387 11.56 -1.01 13.91
CA VAL A 387 11.07 -2.00 12.94
C VAL A 387 9.74 -1.52 12.38
N SER A 388 9.60 -1.55 11.05
CA SER A 388 8.35 -1.18 10.40
C SER A 388 7.24 -2.19 10.67
N CYS A 389 5.98 -1.72 10.66
CA CYS A 389 4.81 -2.60 10.80
C CYS A 389 4.81 -3.69 9.71
N GLN A 390 5.20 -3.31 8.49
CA GLN A 390 5.28 -4.20 7.33
C GLN A 390 6.25 -5.36 7.57
N THR A 391 7.38 -5.13 8.23
CA THR A 391 8.38 -6.18 8.51
C THR A 391 7.77 -7.35 9.26
N CYS A 392 7.01 -7.07 10.33
CA CYS A 392 6.41 -8.11 11.17
C CYS A 392 5.14 -8.68 10.55
N HIS A 393 4.31 -7.84 9.91
CA HIS A 393 2.97 -8.23 9.45
C HIS A 393 2.91 -8.69 7.98
N ILE A 394 4.02 -8.62 7.24
CA ILE A 394 4.17 -9.16 5.89
C ILE A 394 5.41 -10.06 5.84
N PRO A 395 5.40 -11.21 6.55
CA PRO A 395 6.57 -12.09 6.68
C PRO A 395 6.95 -12.79 5.37
N ILE A 396 6.01 -12.88 4.43
CA ILE A 396 6.20 -13.42 3.09
C ILE A 396 5.45 -12.53 2.10
N TYR A 397 5.93 -12.45 0.86
CA TYR A 397 5.23 -11.80 -0.26
C TYR A 397 4.95 -12.80 -1.38
N SER A 398 4.17 -12.41 -2.37
CA SER A 398 3.77 -13.25 -3.51
C SER A 398 2.96 -14.45 -3.01
N LYS A 399 2.11 -14.22 -2.01
CA LYS A 399 1.41 -15.29 -1.27
C LYS A 399 0.51 -16.13 -2.16
N CYS A 400 -0.17 -15.47 -3.10
CA CYS A 400 -1.31 -16.03 -3.80
C CYS A 400 -0.98 -16.30 -5.29
N ARG A 401 0.11 -15.74 -5.82
CA ARG A 401 0.64 -15.97 -7.18
C ARG A 401 2.16 -15.86 -7.18
N PRO A 402 2.91 -16.67 -7.96
CA PRO A 402 4.36 -16.49 -8.11
C PRO A 402 4.73 -15.20 -8.84
N THR A 403 5.78 -14.53 -8.38
CA THR A 403 6.33 -13.31 -8.97
C THR A 403 7.75 -13.51 -9.48
N LYS A 404 8.13 -12.74 -10.50
CA LYS A 404 9.48 -12.79 -11.05
C LYS A 404 10.44 -12.08 -10.10
N VAL A 405 11.52 -12.76 -9.70
CA VAL A 405 12.57 -12.22 -8.83
C VAL A 405 13.91 -12.04 -9.56
N SER A 406 14.04 -12.63 -10.75
CA SER A 406 15.18 -12.41 -11.65
C SER A 406 14.75 -12.35 -13.11
N TRP A 407 15.40 -11.48 -13.89
CA TRP A 407 15.27 -11.39 -15.35
C TRP A 407 16.64 -11.16 -16.00
N ASP A 408 17.13 -12.17 -16.72
CA ASP A 408 18.37 -12.11 -17.48
C ASP A 408 18.08 -11.92 -18.98
N TRP A 409 18.32 -10.72 -19.51
CA TRP A 409 18.15 -10.40 -20.92
C TRP A 409 19.31 -10.90 -21.80
N SER A 410 20.45 -11.29 -21.22
CA SER A 410 21.63 -11.71 -21.98
C SER A 410 21.44 -13.03 -22.72
N THR A 411 20.48 -13.84 -22.29
CA THR A 411 20.12 -15.11 -22.91
C THR A 411 19.03 -14.97 -23.98
N ALA A 412 18.48 -13.76 -24.18
CA ALA A 412 17.43 -13.54 -25.16
C ALA A 412 17.95 -13.77 -26.59
N GLY A 413 17.08 -14.29 -27.46
CA GLY A 413 17.39 -14.61 -28.85
C GLY A 413 17.72 -16.08 -29.11
N ASP A 414 18.00 -16.87 -28.09
CA ASP A 414 18.35 -18.29 -28.24
C ASP A 414 17.13 -19.16 -28.61
N ASP A 415 17.34 -20.10 -29.52
CA ASP A 415 16.34 -21.08 -29.97
C ASP A 415 16.27 -22.32 -29.05
N ARG A 416 16.16 -22.08 -27.74
CA ARG A 416 15.98 -23.14 -26.74
C ARG A 416 14.50 -23.40 -26.48
N THR A 417 14.14 -24.65 -26.19
CA THR A 417 12.78 -25.02 -25.79
C THR A 417 12.45 -24.37 -24.44
N PRO A 418 11.35 -23.60 -24.33
CA PRO A 418 10.97 -22.99 -23.06
C PRO A 418 10.54 -24.05 -22.05
N GLU A 419 11.29 -24.17 -20.97
CA GLU A 419 10.91 -24.97 -19.81
C GLU A 419 9.97 -24.18 -18.88
N LYS A 420 9.25 -24.91 -18.03
CA LYS A 420 8.45 -24.34 -16.95
C LYS A 420 9.01 -24.76 -15.61
N ASP A 421 8.97 -23.85 -14.64
CA ASP A 421 9.33 -24.18 -13.26
C ASP A 421 8.21 -24.97 -12.55
N LYS A 422 8.43 -25.25 -11.26
CA LYS A 422 7.47 -25.95 -10.39
C LYS A 422 6.11 -25.25 -10.24
N TYR A 423 5.99 -23.96 -10.60
CA TYR A 423 4.72 -23.22 -10.58
C TYR A 423 4.07 -23.15 -11.97
N GLY A 424 4.62 -23.84 -12.97
CA GLY A 424 4.15 -23.79 -14.35
C GLY A 424 4.47 -22.48 -15.07
N LYS A 425 5.37 -21.65 -14.52
CA LYS A 425 5.79 -20.39 -15.14
C LYS A 425 6.96 -20.65 -16.10
N PRO A 426 6.98 -20.02 -17.29
CA PRO A 426 8.11 -20.16 -18.19
C PRO A 426 9.37 -19.60 -17.52
N VAL A 427 10.48 -20.35 -17.59
CA VAL A 427 11.81 -19.89 -17.12
C VAL A 427 12.61 -19.23 -18.22
N TYR A 428 12.09 -19.23 -19.45
CA TYR A 428 12.70 -18.61 -20.62
C TYR A 428 11.64 -18.15 -21.62
N ASP A 429 11.90 -17.05 -22.32
CA ASP A 429 11.13 -16.55 -23.46
C ASP A 429 12.12 -15.95 -24.48
N LYS A 430 12.08 -16.41 -25.74
CA LYS A 430 13.05 -15.98 -26.78
C LYS A 430 13.14 -14.45 -26.92
N MET A 431 12.04 -13.74 -26.71
CA MET A 431 11.98 -12.28 -26.85
C MET A 431 12.56 -11.55 -25.62
N LYS A 432 12.82 -12.27 -24.52
CA LYS A 432 13.02 -11.66 -23.19
C LYS A 432 14.18 -12.27 -22.39
N GLY A 433 14.62 -13.48 -22.69
CA GLY A 433 15.67 -14.18 -21.95
C GLY A 433 15.13 -15.01 -20.78
N SER A 434 15.93 -15.20 -19.75
CA SER A 434 15.69 -16.16 -18.66
C SER A 434 15.03 -15.50 -17.44
N PHE A 435 14.22 -16.27 -16.71
CA PHE A 435 13.48 -15.81 -15.54
C PHE A 435 13.67 -16.75 -14.35
N VAL A 436 13.57 -16.17 -13.14
CA VAL A 436 13.37 -16.92 -11.90
C VAL A 436 12.10 -16.43 -11.23
N TRP A 437 11.24 -17.35 -10.80
CA TRP A 437 10.01 -17.04 -10.10
C TRP A 437 10.06 -17.56 -8.66
N LYS A 438 9.35 -16.87 -7.77
CA LYS A 438 9.11 -17.33 -6.40
C LYS A 438 7.67 -17.06 -5.99
N GLU A 439 7.10 -17.96 -5.23
CA GLU A 439 5.85 -17.78 -4.50
C GLU A 439 6.15 -17.80 -3.00
N SER A 440 5.38 -17.04 -2.20
CA SER A 440 5.53 -17.00 -0.73
C SER A 440 6.97 -16.74 -0.25
N ALA A 441 7.67 -15.81 -0.91
CA ALA A 441 9.08 -15.54 -0.67
C ALA A 441 9.31 -14.69 0.60
N LYS A 442 10.41 -14.97 1.32
CA LYS A 442 10.94 -14.11 2.39
C LYS A 442 11.37 -12.75 1.81
N PRO A 443 10.91 -11.60 2.36
CA PRO A 443 11.43 -10.29 2.01
C PRO A 443 12.91 -10.13 2.39
N ASP A 444 13.64 -9.27 1.69
CA ASP A 444 14.91 -8.76 2.16
C ASP A 444 14.68 -7.51 3.01
N TYR A 445 15.45 -7.34 4.09
CA TYR A 445 15.24 -6.25 5.05
C TYR A 445 16.36 -5.22 5.01
N TYR A 446 16.00 -3.95 4.90
CA TYR A 446 16.95 -2.83 4.84
C TYR A 446 16.48 -1.68 5.72
N TRP A 447 17.45 -0.89 6.20
CA TRP A 447 17.14 0.42 6.77
C TRP A 447 16.55 1.35 5.70
N TYR A 448 15.48 2.03 6.08
CA TYR A 448 14.79 2.98 5.21
C TYR A 448 14.30 4.19 5.99
N ASN A 449 14.74 5.38 5.58
CA ASN A 449 14.38 6.67 6.16
C ASN A 449 13.33 7.44 5.34
N GLY A 450 12.79 6.82 4.29
CA GLY A 450 11.81 7.44 3.41
C GLY A 450 12.39 8.03 2.12
N THR A 451 13.71 8.01 1.93
CA THR A 451 14.40 8.50 0.73
C THR A 451 15.07 7.38 -0.06
N VAL A 452 15.26 7.61 -1.36
CA VAL A 452 15.73 6.60 -2.31
C VAL A 452 16.83 7.19 -3.18
N LYS A 453 17.96 6.49 -3.28
CA LYS A 453 19.00 6.77 -4.29
C LYS A 453 18.59 6.07 -5.59
N ARG A 454 18.61 6.81 -6.71
CA ARG A 454 18.10 6.33 -8.00
C ARG A 454 19.19 6.39 -9.05
N HIS A 455 19.25 5.34 -9.88
CA HIS A 455 19.96 5.41 -11.14
C HIS A 455 19.00 5.98 -12.19
N LEU A 456 19.34 7.14 -12.72
CA LEU A 456 18.57 7.84 -13.74
C LEU A 456 19.17 7.58 -15.12
N LEU A 457 18.35 7.77 -16.14
CA LEU A 457 18.77 7.65 -17.51
C LEU A 457 19.93 8.64 -17.81
N GLY A 458 21.05 8.12 -18.29
CA GLY A 458 22.27 8.90 -18.55
C GLY A 458 23.36 8.76 -17.48
N ASP A 459 23.04 8.20 -16.32
CA ASP A 459 24.02 7.89 -15.28
C ASP A 459 24.96 6.78 -15.72
N ARG A 460 26.18 6.80 -15.18
CA ARG A 460 27.13 5.69 -15.36
C ARG A 460 26.73 4.51 -14.49
N ILE A 461 26.97 3.30 -15.00
CA ILE A 461 26.81 2.06 -14.24
C ILE A 461 27.93 1.89 -13.21
N GLU A 462 27.71 1.02 -12.23
CA GLU A 462 28.78 0.49 -11.38
C GLU A 462 29.59 -0.53 -12.20
N GLU A 463 30.85 -0.20 -12.48
CA GLU A 463 31.73 -1.05 -13.33
C GLU A 463 32.19 -2.31 -12.58
N GLU A 464 32.33 -2.22 -11.26
CA GLU A 464 32.64 -3.33 -10.38
C GLU A 464 31.42 -3.64 -9.50
N GLY A 465 30.68 -4.69 -9.84
CA GLY A 465 29.54 -5.18 -9.05
C GLY A 465 28.18 -4.94 -9.71
N THR A 466 27.16 -4.66 -8.89
CA THR A 466 25.76 -4.58 -9.33
C THR A 466 25.28 -3.13 -9.30
N THR A 467 24.72 -2.66 -10.41
CA THR A 467 24.12 -1.32 -10.47
C THR A 467 22.75 -1.31 -9.79
N GLU A 468 22.60 -0.48 -8.76
CA GLU A 468 21.36 -0.37 -7.98
C GLU A 468 20.42 0.69 -8.58
N LEU A 469 19.25 0.29 -9.07
CA LEU A 469 18.35 1.19 -9.80
C LEU A 469 17.50 2.08 -8.89
N ALA A 470 17.12 1.57 -7.72
CA ALA A 470 16.25 2.26 -6.76
C ALA A 470 16.55 1.77 -5.34
N ARG A 471 17.63 2.26 -4.73
CA ARG A 471 18.11 1.81 -3.42
C ARG A 471 17.46 2.57 -2.27
N PRO A 472 16.80 1.89 -1.30
CA PRO A 472 16.35 2.55 -0.07
C PRO A 472 17.57 3.08 0.71
N VAL A 473 17.45 4.29 1.23
CA VAL A 473 18.49 4.94 2.05
C VAL A 473 18.10 4.86 3.52
N GLY A 474 19.07 4.60 4.38
CA GLY A 474 18.90 4.58 5.83
C GLY A 474 20.09 3.91 6.52
N SER A 475 20.15 4.01 7.84
CA SER A 475 21.12 3.28 8.66
C SER A 475 20.67 3.16 10.11
N ILE A 476 21.33 2.30 10.88
CA ILE A 476 21.12 2.18 12.34
C ILE A 476 21.38 3.49 13.11
N ARG A 477 22.19 4.39 12.56
CA ARG A 477 22.52 5.69 13.19
C ARG A 477 21.57 6.81 12.77
N ASP A 478 20.71 6.55 11.80
CA ASP A 478 19.75 7.53 11.31
C ASP A 478 18.44 7.39 12.11
N PRO A 479 18.09 8.37 12.97
CA PRO A 479 16.89 8.30 13.81
C PRO A 479 15.58 8.29 13.01
N ALA A 480 15.63 8.68 11.72
CA ALA A 480 14.50 8.60 10.81
C ALA A 480 14.28 7.20 10.24
N SER A 481 15.28 6.31 10.33
CA SER A 481 15.25 5.00 9.70
C SER A 481 14.47 3.97 10.53
N ARG A 482 13.78 3.07 9.81
CA ARG A 482 13.29 1.79 10.35
C ARG A 482 13.69 0.65 9.41
N ILE A 483 13.66 -0.58 9.91
CA ILE A 483 13.87 -1.78 9.10
C ILE A 483 12.58 -2.09 8.33
N TYR A 484 12.65 -2.10 6.99
CA TYR A 484 11.53 -2.32 6.07
C TYR A 484 11.72 -3.59 5.21
N PRO A 485 10.62 -4.26 4.79
CA PRO A 485 10.66 -5.39 3.86
C PRO A 485 10.67 -4.95 2.39
N PHE A 486 11.49 -5.62 1.59
CA PHE A 486 11.63 -5.39 0.16
C PHE A 486 11.62 -6.69 -0.63
N LYS A 487 11.06 -6.64 -1.84
CA LYS A 487 11.40 -7.56 -2.92
C LYS A 487 12.58 -7.00 -3.68
N LEU A 488 13.65 -7.78 -3.79
CA LEU A 488 14.74 -7.50 -4.72
C LEU A 488 14.47 -8.20 -6.04
N HIS A 489 14.33 -7.41 -7.10
CA HIS A 489 14.37 -7.93 -8.46
C HIS A 489 15.79 -7.77 -8.99
N ARG A 490 16.46 -8.89 -9.24
CA ARG A 490 17.78 -8.92 -9.89
C ARG A 490 17.59 -8.99 -11.39
N GLY A 491 18.52 -8.45 -12.15
CA GLY A 491 18.46 -8.62 -13.58
C GLY A 491 19.78 -8.32 -14.26
N LYS A 492 19.94 -8.89 -15.45
CA LYS A 492 21.09 -8.64 -16.30
C LYS A 492 20.59 -7.97 -17.57
N GLN A 493 20.97 -6.73 -17.79
CA GLN A 493 20.40 -5.90 -18.86
C GLN A 493 21.48 -5.18 -19.67
N ILE A 494 21.08 -4.74 -20.85
CA ILE A 494 21.99 -4.17 -21.84
C ILE A 494 22.55 -2.80 -21.39
N SER A 495 23.85 -2.61 -21.58
CA SER A 495 24.60 -1.38 -21.31
C SER A 495 25.53 -1.07 -22.48
N ASP A 496 25.83 0.21 -22.70
CA ASP A 496 26.79 0.65 -23.70
C ASP A 496 28.21 0.44 -23.19
N ALA A 497 28.99 -0.36 -23.93
CA ALA A 497 30.27 -0.87 -23.46
C ALA A 497 31.38 0.21 -23.37
N VAL A 498 31.18 1.37 -24.00
CA VAL A 498 32.16 2.47 -24.06
C VAL A 498 31.80 3.57 -23.06
N SER A 499 30.57 4.07 -23.12
CA SER A 499 30.10 5.14 -22.24
C SER A 499 29.76 4.65 -20.83
N LYS A 500 29.63 3.33 -20.64
CA LYS A 500 29.26 2.67 -19.38
C LYS A 500 27.95 3.21 -18.83
N ARG A 501 26.92 3.25 -19.68
CA ARG A 501 25.55 3.67 -19.33
C ARG A 501 24.57 2.58 -19.69
N LEU A 502 23.48 2.44 -18.93
CA LEU A 502 22.42 1.51 -19.32
C LEU A 502 21.78 1.95 -20.63
N ILE A 503 21.52 0.99 -21.52
CA ILE A 503 20.89 1.25 -22.81
C ILE A 503 19.37 1.21 -22.64
N VAL A 504 18.68 2.11 -23.35
CA VAL A 504 17.24 2.04 -23.61
C VAL A 504 17.04 1.34 -24.94
N PRO A 505 16.65 0.05 -24.98
CA PRO A 505 16.41 -0.64 -26.22
C PRO A 505 14.98 -0.42 -26.72
N LYS A 506 14.82 -0.33 -28.04
CA LYS A 506 13.53 -0.51 -28.70
C LYS A 506 13.16 -1.99 -28.71
N LEU A 507 12.25 -2.39 -27.83
CA LEU A 507 11.75 -3.75 -27.69
C LEU A 507 10.58 -3.99 -28.65
N TRP A 508 9.50 -3.22 -28.52
CA TRP A 508 8.30 -3.34 -29.34
C TRP A 508 8.58 -2.95 -30.80
N ASN A 509 8.23 -3.82 -31.76
CA ASN A 509 8.61 -3.70 -33.17
C ASN A 509 10.13 -3.53 -33.42
N GLY A 510 10.96 -3.77 -32.40
CA GLY A 510 12.42 -3.72 -32.46
C GLY A 510 12.99 -5.10 -32.14
N TYR A 511 13.65 -5.24 -30.99
CA TYR A 511 14.27 -6.50 -30.57
C TYR A 511 13.31 -7.69 -30.65
N TRP A 512 12.06 -7.52 -30.22
CA TRP A 512 11.06 -8.58 -30.22
C TRP A 512 10.66 -9.13 -31.60
N LYS A 513 10.97 -8.38 -32.67
CA LYS A 513 10.71 -8.78 -34.06
C LYS A 513 11.98 -9.20 -34.80
N HIS A 514 13.11 -8.63 -34.42
CA HIS A 514 14.35 -8.72 -35.18
C HIS A 514 15.46 -9.50 -34.47
N TRP A 515 15.36 -9.70 -33.16
CA TRP A 515 16.37 -10.34 -32.31
C TRP A 515 17.78 -9.75 -32.46
N ASP A 516 17.87 -8.45 -32.76
CA ASP A 516 19.11 -7.70 -32.96
C ASP A 516 19.25 -6.61 -31.88
N TRP A 517 20.19 -6.83 -30.96
CA TRP A 517 20.48 -5.91 -29.87
C TRP A 517 21.12 -4.60 -30.34
N ASN A 518 21.97 -4.61 -31.37
CA ASN A 518 22.59 -3.40 -31.90
C ASN A 518 21.53 -2.48 -32.51
N ARG A 519 20.62 -3.05 -33.31
CA ARG A 519 19.50 -2.31 -33.89
C ARG A 519 18.57 -1.77 -32.80
N ALA A 520 18.20 -2.61 -31.84
CA ALA A 520 17.33 -2.20 -30.74
C ALA A 520 17.94 -1.08 -29.89
N ALA A 521 19.25 -1.17 -29.58
CA ALA A 521 20.00 -0.15 -28.87
C ALA A 521 20.04 1.16 -29.63
N LYS A 522 20.41 1.13 -30.92
CA LYS A 522 20.47 2.32 -31.78
C LYS A 522 19.13 3.05 -31.82
N ASP A 523 18.05 2.34 -32.12
CA ASP A 523 16.72 2.93 -32.28
C ASP A 523 16.16 3.47 -30.94
N GLY A 524 16.37 2.74 -29.85
CA GLY A 524 15.85 3.12 -28.54
C GLY A 524 16.63 4.26 -27.89
N MET A 525 17.96 4.28 -28.02
CA MET A 525 18.80 5.37 -27.52
C MET A 525 18.54 6.67 -28.29
N ALA A 526 18.39 6.59 -29.62
CA ALA A 526 17.98 7.74 -30.42
C ALA A 526 16.61 8.29 -29.99
N ALA A 527 15.63 7.41 -29.73
CA ALA A 527 14.32 7.81 -29.22
C ALA A 527 14.38 8.43 -27.80
N ALA A 528 15.38 8.04 -27.00
CA ALA A 528 15.64 8.58 -25.68
C ALA A 528 16.52 9.86 -25.69
N GLY A 529 17.02 10.29 -26.86
CA GLY A 529 17.93 11.43 -26.99
C GLY A 529 19.33 11.17 -26.45
N LEU A 530 19.78 9.91 -26.44
CA LEU A 530 21.11 9.51 -25.97
C LEU A 530 21.94 8.86 -27.09
N GLU A 531 23.26 8.97 -26.98
CA GLU A 531 24.19 8.35 -27.92
C GLU A 531 24.37 6.85 -27.65
N TYR A 532 24.58 6.09 -28.71
CA TYR A 532 24.99 4.69 -28.66
C TYR A 532 26.33 4.54 -29.40
N SER A 533 27.32 3.95 -28.74
CA SER A 533 28.68 3.78 -29.27
C SER A 533 28.80 2.74 -30.39
N GLY A 534 27.75 1.94 -30.61
CA GLY A 534 27.79 0.77 -31.50
C GLY A 534 28.28 -0.51 -30.82
N LYS A 535 28.61 -0.46 -29.52
CA LYS A 535 29.03 -1.62 -28.73
C LYS A 535 28.21 -1.73 -27.45
N TYR A 536 27.76 -2.94 -27.15
CA TYR A 536 27.01 -3.21 -25.92
C TYR A 536 27.64 -4.36 -25.12
N GLU A 537 27.29 -4.38 -23.84
CA GLU A 537 27.54 -5.47 -22.91
C GLU A 537 26.29 -5.71 -22.05
N PHE A 538 26.31 -6.76 -21.23
CA PHE A 538 25.23 -7.09 -20.31
C PHE A 538 25.74 -7.02 -18.87
N VAL A 539 25.08 -6.19 -18.05
CA VAL A 539 25.54 -5.88 -16.69
C VAL A 539 24.49 -6.23 -15.66
N GLU A 540 24.96 -6.58 -14.46
CA GLU A 540 24.10 -6.93 -13.34
C GLU A 540 23.45 -5.68 -12.73
N THR A 541 22.17 -5.78 -12.43
CA THR A 541 21.36 -4.73 -11.83
C THR A 541 20.46 -5.28 -10.74
N VAL A 542 20.13 -4.44 -9.77
CA VAL A 542 19.14 -4.76 -8.75
C VAL A 542 18.18 -3.59 -8.55
N MET A 543 16.90 -3.92 -8.41
CA MET A 543 15.86 -2.94 -8.13
C MET A 543 15.07 -3.37 -6.90
N TYR A 544 14.88 -2.43 -5.98
CA TYR A 544 14.17 -2.67 -4.73
C TYR A 544 12.71 -2.24 -4.87
N TRP A 545 11.82 -3.11 -4.42
CA TRP A 545 10.37 -2.91 -4.41
C TRP A 545 9.90 -3.03 -2.97
N GLY A 546 9.31 -1.97 -2.42
CA GLY A 546 8.70 -2.04 -1.09
C GLY A 546 7.55 -3.04 -1.07
N ILE A 547 7.45 -3.81 0.01
CA ILE A 547 6.34 -4.73 0.25
C ILE A 547 5.38 -4.07 1.24
N THR A 548 4.16 -3.73 0.78
CA THR A 548 3.21 -2.91 1.55
C THR A 548 1.78 -3.48 1.58
N HIS A 549 1.50 -4.50 0.77
CA HIS A 549 0.22 -5.22 0.71
C HIS A 549 0.38 -6.69 1.09
N GLU A 550 -0.71 -7.44 1.04
CA GLU A 550 -0.81 -8.81 1.53
C GLU A 550 -0.57 -8.91 3.04
N VAL A 551 -1.07 -7.95 3.82
CA VAL A 551 -0.91 -7.96 5.29
C VAL A 551 -1.60 -9.18 5.88
N MET A 552 -0.88 -9.99 6.65
CA MET A 552 -1.41 -11.24 7.21
C MET A 552 -2.20 -10.99 8.50
N PRO A 553 -3.08 -11.94 8.89
CA PRO A 553 -3.67 -11.97 10.23
C PRO A 553 -2.60 -11.86 11.32
N LYS A 554 -2.95 -11.24 12.45
CA LYS A 554 -1.99 -10.98 13.56
C LYS A 554 -1.33 -12.25 14.09
N GLU A 555 -2.03 -13.38 14.00
CA GLU A 555 -1.54 -14.71 14.39
C GLU A 555 -0.40 -15.19 13.51
N ASN A 556 -0.28 -14.65 12.29
CA ASN A 556 0.77 -14.96 11.32
C ASN A 556 1.80 -13.83 11.18
N ALA A 557 1.92 -12.95 12.18
CA ALA A 557 3.06 -12.03 12.24
C ALA A 557 4.36 -12.80 12.53
N LEU A 558 5.52 -12.20 12.23
CA LEU A 558 6.81 -12.76 12.67
C LEU A 558 6.84 -12.91 14.20
N SER A 559 7.29 -14.08 14.67
CA SER A 559 7.58 -14.32 16.08
C SER A 559 8.95 -13.77 16.47
N CYS A 560 9.23 -13.72 17.77
CA CYS A 560 10.55 -13.34 18.27
C CYS A 560 11.64 -14.27 17.73
N ALA A 561 11.38 -15.58 17.71
CA ALA A 561 12.30 -16.62 17.25
C ALA A 561 12.56 -16.56 15.73
N ASN A 562 11.70 -15.93 14.93
CA ASN A 562 11.97 -15.74 13.51
C ASN A 562 13.11 -14.74 13.25
N CYS A 563 13.30 -13.76 14.13
CA CYS A 563 14.36 -12.76 14.00
C CYS A 563 15.56 -13.06 14.91
N HIS A 564 15.29 -13.54 16.13
CA HIS A 564 16.30 -13.73 17.16
C HIS A 564 16.67 -15.22 17.31
N ILE A 565 17.75 -15.63 16.64
CA ILE A 565 18.27 -17.02 16.64
C ILE A 565 18.45 -17.60 18.06
N PRO A 566 18.94 -16.86 19.08
CA PRO A 566 19.06 -17.40 20.44
C PRO A 566 17.73 -17.86 21.05
N LEU A 567 16.60 -17.27 20.63
CA LEU A 567 15.28 -17.64 21.13
C LEU A 567 14.73 -18.91 20.48
N SER A 568 15.34 -19.39 19.38
CA SER A 568 14.96 -20.62 18.70
C SER A 568 15.81 -21.83 19.10
N LYS A 569 16.80 -21.66 19.98
CA LYS A 569 17.77 -22.70 20.36
C LYS A 569 17.61 -23.06 21.83
N ALA A 570 17.17 -24.28 22.11
CA ALA A 570 17.10 -24.80 23.47
C ALA A 570 18.51 -25.14 24.03
N PRO A 571 18.76 -24.95 25.35
CA PRO A 571 17.93 -24.22 26.30
C PRO A 571 18.00 -22.72 26.00
N TYR A 572 16.86 -22.14 25.63
CA TYR A 572 16.75 -20.72 25.31
C TYR A 572 16.83 -19.90 26.62
N CYS A 573 16.73 -18.57 26.52
CA CYS A 573 16.83 -17.66 27.67
C CYS A 573 15.94 -18.01 28.89
N GLY A 574 14.86 -18.79 28.73
CA GLY A 574 13.92 -19.11 29.79
C GLY A 574 14.47 -20.02 30.88
N THR A 575 15.48 -20.86 30.60
CA THR A 575 16.13 -21.67 31.64
C THR A 575 16.81 -20.79 32.70
N CYS A 576 17.33 -19.61 32.32
CA CYS A 576 17.96 -18.68 33.26
C CYS A 576 17.03 -17.53 33.68
N HIS A 577 16.05 -17.17 32.86
CA HIS A 577 15.22 -15.99 33.10
C HIS A 577 13.81 -16.29 33.61
N GLN A 578 13.23 -17.48 33.40
CA GLN A 578 11.79 -17.72 33.68
C GLN A 578 11.41 -19.20 33.93
N GLU A 579 11.53 -19.64 35.18
CA GLU A 579 10.61 -20.64 35.76
C GLU A 579 9.54 -19.91 36.57
N LYS A 580 8.69 -19.11 35.90
CA LYS A 580 7.56 -18.45 36.55
C LYS A 580 6.28 -19.20 36.22
N GLU A 581 5.54 -19.60 37.24
CA GLU A 581 4.23 -20.23 37.09
C GLU A 581 3.32 -19.37 36.22
N GLY A 582 2.71 -19.99 35.19
CA GLY A 582 1.84 -19.32 34.22
C GLY A 582 2.52 -18.65 33.02
N LEU A 583 3.83 -18.79 32.84
CA LEU A 583 4.57 -18.19 31.72
C LEU A 583 5.33 -19.24 30.90
N ASP A 584 4.76 -19.61 29.74
CA ASP A 584 5.42 -20.47 28.76
C ASP A 584 6.25 -19.62 27.78
N PHE A 585 7.54 -19.52 28.06
CA PHE A 585 8.44 -18.69 27.25
C PHE A 585 8.68 -19.27 25.85
N LYS A 586 8.64 -20.60 25.67
CA LYS A 586 8.75 -21.20 24.34
C LYS A 586 7.56 -20.78 23.49
N ASN A 587 6.36 -20.93 24.01
CA ASN A 587 5.16 -20.48 23.33
C ASN A 587 5.22 -18.97 23.08
N LEU A 588 5.71 -18.17 24.03
CA LEU A 588 5.87 -16.73 23.84
C LEU A 588 6.83 -16.36 22.69
N SER A 589 7.99 -17.01 22.60
CA SER A 589 9.01 -16.70 21.59
C SER A 589 8.67 -17.21 20.20
N GLU A 590 7.93 -18.31 20.11
CA GLU A 590 7.54 -18.97 18.86
C GLU A 590 6.15 -18.56 18.36
N LYS A 591 5.32 -17.89 19.19
CA LYS A 591 3.98 -17.44 18.79
C LYS A 591 4.05 -16.44 17.63
N GLY A 592 3.53 -16.87 16.49
CA GLY A 592 3.51 -16.12 15.24
C GLY A 592 3.26 -17.06 14.07
N ILE A 593 3.81 -16.71 12.91
CA ILE A 593 3.66 -17.47 11.67
C ILE A 593 4.06 -18.95 11.81
N ASP A 594 3.12 -19.83 11.48
CA ASP A 594 3.35 -21.28 11.39
C ASP A 594 3.50 -21.70 9.92
N PHE A 595 4.74 -21.84 9.47
CA PHE A 595 5.05 -22.27 8.10
C PHE A 595 4.63 -23.71 7.82
N GLU A 596 4.52 -24.57 8.84
CA GLU A 596 4.03 -25.93 8.64
C GLU A 596 2.53 -25.92 8.36
N ALA A 597 1.75 -25.17 9.14
CA ALA A 597 0.33 -24.96 8.86
C ALA A 597 0.10 -24.32 7.49
N LEU A 598 0.88 -23.30 7.12
CA LEU A 598 0.80 -22.67 5.80
C LEU A 598 1.19 -23.62 4.67
N SER A 599 2.16 -24.51 4.87
CA SER A 599 2.52 -25.53 3.88
C SER A 599 1.41 -26.57 3.71
N ARG A 600 0.73 -26.98 4.80
CA ARG A 600 -0.45 -27.87 4.73
C ARG A 600 -1.62 -27.21 4.00
N GLN A 601 -1.70 -25.87 4.00
CA GLN A 601 -2.64 -25.08 3.20
C GLN A 601 -2.20 -24.90 1.74
N GLY A 602 -1.09 -25.52 1.31
CA GLY A 602 -0.63 -25.50 -0.08
C GLY A 602 0.33 -24.38 -0.45
N ARG A 603 0.78 -23.55 0.51
CA ARG A 603 1.78 -22.50 0.23
C ARG A 603 3.19 -23.06 0.09
N ASP A 604 3.99 -22.48 -0.81
CA ASP A 604 5.40 -22.84 -1.00
C ASP A 604 6.32 -22.25 0.08
N VAL A 605 6.14 -22.71 1.32
CA VAL A 605 6.86 -22.21 2.50
C VAL A 605 7.63 -23.27 3.26
N ARG A 606 7.71 -24.51 2.73
CA ARG A 606 8.46 -25.60 3.39
C ARG A 606 9.91 -25.23 3.68
N HIS A 607 10.52 -24.46 2.78
CA HIS A 607 11.88 -23.96 2.91
C HIS A 607 12.06 -22.97 4.08
N LEU A 608 10.97 -22.45 4.66
CA LEU A 608 10.97 -21.49 5.76
C LEU A 608 10.65 -22.12 7.13
N LYS A 609 10.37 -23.42 7.20
CA LYS A 609 9.90 -24.11 8.43
C LYS A 609 10.74 -23.80 9.67
N ASN A 610 12.06 -23.69 9.50
CA ASN A 610 13.02 -23.43 10.58
C ASN A 610 13.82 -22.13 10.34
N ALA A 611 13.31 -21.21 9.51
CA ALA A 611 14.00 -19.96 9.23
C ALA A 611 13.91 -19.01 10.42
N THR A 612 15.07 -18.71 11.02
CA THR A 612 15.23 -17.87 12.23
C THR A 612 16.16 -16.69 12.01
N ASP A 613 16.66 -16.54 10.78
CA ASP A 613 17.56 -15.49 10.29
C ASP A 613 16.79 -14.52 9.38
N TYR A 614 15.54 -14.19 9.75
CA TYR A 614 14.78 -13.24 8.94
C TYR A 614 15.52 -11.92 8.82
N ILE A 615 16.15 -11.45 9.90
CA ILE A 615 16.93 -10.23 9.93
C ILE A 615 18.42 -10.58 10.03
N ASP A 616 19.19 -10.23 9.00
CA ASP A 616 20.65 -10.22 9.08
C ASP A 616 21.11 -8.96 9.84
N PHE A 617 21.18 -9.08 11.17
CA PHE A 617 21.59 -7.97 12.04
C PHE A 617 22.98 -7.43 11.71
N LYS A 618 23.92 -8.28 11.27
CA LYS A 618 25.27 -7.83 10.91
C LYS A 618 25.24 -6.98 9.65
N ALA A 619 24.50 -7.40 8.62
CA ALA A 619 24.31 -6.61 7.41
C ALA A 619 23.62 -5.25 7.70
N LEU A 620 22.79 -5.19 8.75
CA LEU A 620 22.16 -3.96 9.23
C LEU A 620 23.05 -3.10 10.15
N GLY A 621 24.29 -3.52 10.42
CA GLY A 621 25.26 -2.75 11.21
C GLY A 621 25.22 -2.99 12.72
N TYR A 622 24.49 -4.01 13.20
CA TYR A 622 24.60 -4.47 14.59
C TYR A 622 25.84 -5.36 14.77
N PRO A 623 26.44 -5.40 15.98
CA PRO A 623 27.57 -6.30 16.28
C PRO A 623 27.18 -7.78 16.21
N GLY A 624 25.91 -8.09 16.35
CA GLY A 624 25.30 -9.41 16.26
C GLY A 624 23.82 -9.29 16.58
N ASP A 625 23.19 -10.40 16.94
CA ASP A 625 21.81 -10.37 17.44
C ASP A 625 21.72 -9.45 18.68
N PRO A 626 20.87 -8.42 18.69
CA PRO A 626 20.73 -7.50 19.82
C PRO A 626 20.38 -8.18 21.13
N ILE A 627 19.66 -9.33 21.11
CA ILE A 627 19.34 -10.05 22.35
C ILE A 627 20.58 -10.73 22.95
N ALA A 628 21.55 -11.10 22.11
CA ALA A 628 22.80 -11.72 22.53
C ALA A 628 23.90 -10.70 22.86
N THR A 629 23.89 -9.55 22.18
CA THR A 629 25.02 -8.59 22.18
C THR A 629 24.71 -7.26 22.87
N GLY A 630 23.45 -6.84 22.94
CA GLY A 630 23.02 -5.48 23.31
C GLY A 630 22.82 -5.22 24.81
N GLY A 631 23.17 -6.16 25.68
CA GLY A 631 23.03 -6.02 27.13
C GLY A 631 21.98 -6.97 27.70
N ARG A 632 22.41 -7.79 28.66
CA ARG A 632 21.56 -8.78 29.34
C ARG A 632 20.36 -8.07 29.96
N PHE A 633 19.15 -8.37 29.50
CA PHE A 633 17.99 -8.27 30.38
C PHE A 633 18.26 -9.24 31.54
N SER A 634 18.82 -8.78 32.66
CA SER A 634 19.04 -9.65 33.84
C SER A 634 17.72 -10.23 34.36
N ARG A 635 16.60 -9.54 34.06
CA ARG A 635 15.24 -10.03 34.10
C ARG A 635 14.51 -9.52 32.87
N LEU A 636 13.88 -10.40 32.11
CA LEU A 636 12.79 -9.99 31.22
C LEU A 636 11.73 -9.37 32.12
N PRO A 637 11.33 -8.09 31.92
CA PRO A 637 10.28 -7.49 32.72
C PRO A 637 8.98 -8.11 32.22
N LEU A 638 8.65 -9.33 32.65
CA LEU A 638 7.41 -10.05 32.34
C LEU A 638 6.54 -10.25 33.60
N ALA A 639 6.88 -9.57 34.70
CA ALA A 639 6.01 -9.45 35.87
C ALA A 639 5.22 -8.14 35.82
N LYS A 640 3.88 -8.19 35.93
CA LYS A 640 3.06 -7.02 36.25
C LYS A 640 3.72 -6.29 37.42
N VAL A 641 4.15 -5.05 37.22
CA VAL A 641 4.36 -4.15 38.34
C VAL A 641 2.96 -3.83 38.83
N GLU A 642 2.63 -4.22 40.05
CA GLU A 642 1.41 -3.74 40.71
C GLU A 642 1.43 -2.22 40.66
N ALA A 643 0.29 -1.62 40.35
CA ALA A 643 0.17 -0.18 40.20
C ALA A 643 0.63 0.52 41.48
N ASP A 644 1.80 1.17 41.44
CA ASP A 644 2.17 2.12 42.46
C ASP A 644 1.10 3.21 42.48
N LEU A 645 0.44 3.32 43.63
CA LEU A 645 -0.54 4.34 43.97
C LEU A 645 -0.03 5.76 43.61
N PRO A 646 -0.92 6.69 43.27
CA PRO A 646 -0.54 7.99 42.74
C PRO A 646 0.38 8.73 43.72
N ARG A 647 1.55 9.17 43.23
CA ARG A 647 2.38 10.16 43.92
C ARG A 647 1.52 11.38 44.18
N THR A 648 1.20 11.59 45.45
CA THR A 648 0.62 12.83 45.97
C THR A 648 1.51 13.99 45.54
N LYS A 649 0.95 14.89 44.72
CA LYS A 649 1.50 16.23 44.57
C LYS A 649 1.30 16.94 45.91
N THR A 650 2.37 17.07 46.69
CA THR A 650 2.44 18.11 47.71
C THR A 650 2.56 19.48 47.02
N ARG A 651 1.87 20.45 47.63
CA ARG A 651 1.53 21.80 47.15
C ARG A 651 2.61 22.56 46.41
#